data_AF-A0A644YTB4-F1
#
_entry.id   AF-A0A644YTB4-F1
#
_cell.length_a   1.000
_cell.length_b   1.000
_cell.length_c   1.000
_cell.angle_alpha   90.00
_cell.angle_beta   90.00
_cell.angle_gamma   90.00
#
_symmetry.space_group_name_H-M   'P 1'
#
loop_
_entity.id
_entity.type
_entity.pdbx_description
1 polymer ?
#
loop_
_entity_poly.entity_id
_entity_poly.type
_entity_poly.pdbx_seq_one_letter_code
_entity_poly.pdbx_strand_id
1 'polypeptide(L)'
;MLEPMGTLSFDDAYEIFKRQVIQGEKSGADLIIIETMVDLYEAKAAVLAAKENTSLPIFCTMTFDENGRSFTGCLPESMIATIEGLGVDAIGVNCSLGPKQLLPIVKKIGSLATIPVIVQANAGLPNIIDGQAIYDIDESEFFEGVKKFIEYGASIIGGCCGTNPKFINKISQNLSQLKINKKANEIKSFVCSPSKCIEIKAPTVIGERLNPTGRVLLKKALKDGSYDYIINLAMEQINSGAEILNVNVGLPDIDEATIMPKILKEIQAVIDTPLQVDSSDIKALENGLRYYNGKTIVNSVNGKEESLQKILPIAKKYGSCIVGLTLDENGIPNTAQERFEIAKKIVNRAVNQGIRKEDIFIDCLSLTVSAQQSEAMETLKCIKMVKERLGVKTILGVSNISFGVPNRKAINNTYLTLALEYGLDLPIINPNEDGTMEVINSFKVLKNIDKHCENYISKYNDINIIENKTKNNNEKRELSLEEIVERGLKDEAKESTLKLLQTHDQDYILNEILIPTLDKIGKKYEDGILFLPQLIQSAETVKTSLNTIKEVLSKQNNNVTSKGKIIVATVKGDIHDIGKNIVKIMLENYGYEVVDLGKDVPIEVVVQEAIKRNIKLIGLSALMTTTVTSMKETIQALRKENIDVKIFVGGAVLTEEYAKNIGADYYSKDAKSAVEIAKINLS
;
A
#
# COMPACT_ATOMS: atom_id res chain seq x y z
N MET A 1 -14.07 2.35 -6.41
CA MET A 1 -12.72 1.94 -5.98
C MET A 1 -12.04 1.27 -7.14
N LEU A 2 -10.73 1.50 -7.27
CA LEU A 2 -9.91 0.85 -8.27
C LEU A 2 -9.72 -0.65 -7.99
N GLU A 3 -9.48 -1.43 -9.04
CA GLU A 3 -9.01 -2.81 -8.94
C GLU A 3 -7.67 -2.89 -8.16
N PRO A 4 -7.46 -3.96 -7.35
CA PRO A 4 -8.34 -5.10 -7.17
C PRO A 4 -9.45 -4.90 -6.10
N MET A 5 -9.48 -3.77 -5.39
CA MET A 5 -10.47 -3.56 -4.31
C MET A 5 -11.88 -3.23 -4.81
N GLY A 6 -11.99 -2.72 -6.03
CA GLY A 6 -13.26 -2.51 -6.73
C GLY A 6 -13.16 -2.95 -8.19
N THR A 7 -14.10 -2.52 -9.01
CA THR A 7 -14.25 -2.95 -10.40
C THR A 7 -13.78 -1.91 -11.43
N LEU A 8 -13.27 -0.76 -10.98
CA LEU A 8 -12.80 0.29 -11.88
C LEU A 8 -11.33 0.00 -12.22
N SER A 9 -11.01 -0.16 -13.50
CA SER A 9 -9.62 -0.34 -13.90
C SER A 9 -8.85 1.00 -13.81
N PHE A 10 -7.52 0.92 -13.71
CA PHE A 10 -6.67 2.12 -13.72
C PHE A 10 -6.86 2.97 -14.98
N ASP A 11 -6.99 2.32 -16.13
CA ASP A 11 -7.12 3.00 -17.42
C ASP A 11 -8.51 3.65 -17.57
N ASP A 12 -9.56 3.02 -17.08
CA ASP A 12 -10.90 3.62 -17.05
C ASP A 12 -10.94 4.84 -16.13
N ALA A 13 -10.32 4.76 -14.95
CA ALA A 13 -10.20 5.90 -14.05
C ALA A 13 -9.42 7.04 -14.72
N TYR A 14 -8.29 6.74 -15.36
CA TYR A 14 -7.50 7.70 -16.13
C TYR A 14 -8.35 8.39 -17.21
N GLU A 15 -9.11 7.65 -18.02
CA GLU A 15 -9.95 8.23 -19.08
C GLU A 15 -11.13 9.05 -18.52
N ILE A 16 -11.64 8.72 -17.33
CA ILE A 16 -12.64 9.56 -16.64
C ILE A 16 -12.01 10.91 -16.26
N PHE A 17 -10.88 10.90 -15.56
CA PHE A 17 -10.21 12.14 -15.14
C PHE A 17 -9.75 12.98 -16.33
N LYS A 18 -9.20 12.34 -17.37
CA LYS A 18 -8.75 13.00 -18.60
C LYS A 18 -9.87 13.80 -19.27
N ARG A 19 -11.07 13.24 -19.37
CA ARG A 19 -12.23 13.96 -19.93
C ARG A 19 -12.59 15.20 -19.10
N GLN A 20 -12.54 15.09 -17.78
CA GLN A 20 -12.85 16.19 -16.87
C GLN A 20 -11.83 17.32 -16.99
N VAL A 21 -10.53 17.02 -16.92
CA VAL A 21 -9.46 18.03 -16.94
C VAL A 21 -9.39 18.76 -18.29
N ILE A 22 -9.54 18.05 -19.41
CA ILE A 22 -9.59 18.66 -20.75
C ILE A 22 -10.79 19.60 -20.87
N GLN A 23 -11.96 19.21 -20.36
CA GLN A 23 -13.14 20.06 -20.40
C GLN A 23 -13.00 21.26 -19.47
N GLY A 24 -12.38 21.09 -18.29
CA GLY A 24 -12.08 22.16 -17.35
C GLY A 24 -11.19 23.24 -17.97
N GLU A 25 -10.06 22.86 -18.58
CA GLU A 25 -9.14 23.78 -19.26
C GLU A 25 -9.85 24.52 -20.41
N LYS A 26 -10.63 23.81 -21.24
CA LYS A 26 -11.45 24.42 -22.31
C LYS A 26 -12.48 25.41 -21.81
N SER A 27 -12.96 25.24 -20.58
CA SER A 27 -13.96 26.12 -19.96
C SER A 27 -13.32 27.32 -19.25
N GLY A 28 -11.99 27.45 -19.29
CA GLY A 28 -11.25 28.58 -18.72
C GLY A 28 -10.83 28.39 -17.25
N ALA A 29 -10.68 27.15 -16.78
CA ALA A 29 -10.11 26.91 -15.46
C ALA A 29 -8.62 27.30 -15.40
N ASP A 30 -8.20 27.91 -14.30
CA ASP A 30 -6.80 28.34 -14.08
C ASP A 30 -5.93 27.29 -13.35
N LEU A 31 -6.57 26.27 -12.75
CA LEU A 31 -5.97 25.30 -11.83
C LEU A 31 -6.82 24.02 -11.83
N ILE A 32 -6.15 22.87 -11.69
CA ILE A 32 -6.80 21.60 -11.39
C ILE A 32 -6.56 21.28 -9.92
N ILE A 33 -7.63 21.03 -9.16
CA ILE A 33 -7.55 20.55 -7.79
C ILE A 33 -8.16 19.14 -7.71
N ILE A 34 -7.31 18.16 -7.40
CA ILE A 34 -7.70 16.76 -7.18
C ILE A 34 -7.86 16.59 -5.67
N GLU A 35 -9.10 16.61 -5.19
CA GLU A 35 -9.39 16.66 -3.75
C GLU A 35 -9.97 15.37 -3.20
N THR A 36 -9.79 15.16 -1.89
CA THR A 36 -10.46 14.11 -1.11
C THR A 36 -10.16 12.70 -1.62
N MET A 37 -8.96 12.49 -2.16
CA MET A 37 -8.56 11.17 -2.62
C MET A 37 -8.34 10.24 -1.42
N VAL A 38 -9.04 9.12 -1.41
CA VAL A 38 -8.95 8.09 -0.37
C VAL A 38 -8.02 6.94 -0.74
N ASP A 39 -7.59 6.89 -2.01
CA ASP A 39 -6.73 5.86 -2.57
C ASP A 39 -5.57 6.50 -3.37
N LEU A 40 -4.35 6.02 -3.12
CA LEU A 40 -3.14 6.53 -3.76
C LEU A 40 -3.10 6.21 -5.25
N TYR A 41 -3.63 5.04 -5.64
CA TYR A 41 -3.59 4.61 -7.04
C TYR A 41 -4.54 5.44 -7.90
N GLU A 42 -5.70 5.80 -7.34
CA GLU A 42 -6.67 6.69 -7.97
C GLU A 42 -6.13 8.11 -8.08
N ALA A 43 -5.49 8.62 -7.02
CA ALA A 43 -4.79 9.91 -7.06
C ALA A 43 -3.71 9.93 -8.17
N LYS A 44 -2.93 8.84 -8.30
CA LYS A 44 -1.94 8.69 -9.37
C LYS A 44 -2.58 8.71 -10.76
N ALA A 45 -3.69 7.99 -10.97
CA ALA A 45 -4.41 8.00 -12.24
C ALA A 45 -4.89 9.42 -12.61
N ALA A 46 -5.46 10.14 -11.64
CA ALA A 46 -5.92 11.52 -11.81
C ALA A 46 -4.78 12.49 -12.14
N VAL A 47 -3.66 12.41 -11.41
CA VAL A 47 -2.48 13.25 -11.64
C VAL A 47 -1.87 12.98 -13.01
N LEU A 48 -1.73 11.71 -13.41
CA LEU A 48 -1.24 11.37 -14.74
C LEU A 48 -2.18 11.88 -15.84
N ALA A 49 -3.49 11.74 -15.66
CA ALA A 49 -4.47 12.27 -16.61
C ALA A 49 -4.34 13.80 -16.77
N ALA A 50 -4.15 14.52 -15.67
CA ALA A 50 -3.93 15.97 -15.70
C ALA A 50 -2.60 16.34 -16.37
N LYS A 51 -1.48 15.75 -15.94
CA LYS A 51 -0.12 16.05 -16.46
C LYS A 51 0.06 15.72 -17.94
N GLU A 52 -0.61 14.68 -18.42
CA GLU A 52 -0.47 14.22 -19.81
C GLU A 52 -1.39 14.97 -20.79
N ASN A 53 -2.41 15.69 -20.30
CA ASN A 53 -3.45 16.26 -21.16
C ASN A 53 -3.72 17.76 -20.95
N THR A 54 -3.09 18.40 -19.97
CA THR A 54 -3.26 19.83 -19.67
C THR A 54 -1.95 20.48 -19.29
N SER A 55 -1.91 21.81 -19.36
CA SER A 55 -0.75 22.62 -18.91
C SER A 55 -0.98 23.35 -17.59
N LEU A 56 -2.18 23.23 -17.03
CA LEU A 56 -2.59 23.89 -15.80
C LEU A 56 -1.77 23.41 -14.60
N PRO A 57 -1.54 24.28 -13.60
CA PRO A 57 -1.06 23.84 -12.29
C PRO A 57 -1.98 22.78 -11.70
N ILE A 58 -1.41 21.80 -11.00
CA ILE A 58 -2.15 20.69 -10.40
C ILE A 58 -1.89 20.66 -8.91
N PHE A 59 -2.95 20.78 -8.12
CA PHE A 59 -2.94 20.54 -6.68
C PHE A 59 -3.58 19.20 -6.40
N CYS A 60 -3.00 18.42 -5.49
CA CYS A 60 -3.54 17.13 -5.10
C CYS A 60 -3.60 16.99 -3.59
N THR A 61 -4.78 16.67 -3.06
CA THR A 61 -4.98 16.37 -1.64
C THR A 61 -5.55 14.98 -1.46
N MET A 62 -5.03 14.29 -0.45
CA MET A 62 -5.66 13.07 0.07
C MET A 62 -6.37 13.38 1.38
N THR A 63 -7.20 12.45 1.84
CA THR A 63 -7.84 12.55 3.14
C THR A 63 -7.42 11.39 4.04
N PHE A 64 -7.22 11.68 5.34
CA PHE A 64 -6.68 10.75 6.33
C PHE A 64 -7.54 10.76 7.59
N ASP A 65 -7.59 9.62 8.29
CA ASP A 65 -8.21 9.46 9.59
C ASP A 65 -7.30 9.95 10.73
N GLU A 66 -7.77 9.86 11.98
CA GLU A 66 -7.00 10.28 13.17
C GLU A 66 -5.73 9.46 13.40
N ASN A 67 -5.64 8.26 12.83
CA ASN A 67 -4.45 7.40 12.88
C ASN A 67 -3.40 7.81 11.84
N GLY A 68 -3.69 8.82 11.01
CA GLY A 68 -2.82 9.30 9.96
C GLY A 68 -2.75 8.36 8.76
N ARG A 69 -3.85 7.65 8.46
CA ARG A 69 -3.94 6.78 7.27
C ARG A 69 -5.18 7.12 6.45
N SER A 70 -5.06 6.98 5.13
CA SER A 70 -6.24 7.04 4.25
C SER A 70 -7.09 5.78 4.42
N PHE A 71 -8.29 5.79 3.84
CA PHE A 71 -9.20 4.64 3.85
C PHE A 71 -8.55 3.34 3.34
N THR A 72 -7.71 3.42 2.29
CA THR A 72 -7.01 2.23 1.75
C THR A 72 -5.70 1.90 2.48
N GLY A 73 -5.39 2.59 3.58
CA GLY A 73 -4.20 2.38 4.39
C GLY A 73 -2.99 3.22 3.98
N CYS A 74 -3.12 4.10 2.96
CA CYS A 74 -2.04 4.96 2.48
C CYS A 74 -1.48 5.87 3.58
N LEU A 75 -0.15 5.95 3.65
CA LEU A 75 0.61 6.86 4.52
C LEU A 75 0.80 8.25 3.89
N PRO A 76 0.80 9.34 4.67
CA PRO A 76 1.17 10.68 4.19
C PRO A 76 2.54 10.69 3.50
N GLU A 77 3.51 9.93 3.99
CA GLU A 77 4.84 9.79 3.37
C GLU A 77 4.78 9.15 1.99
N SER A 78 3.93 8.14 1.81
CA SER A 78 3.74 7.46 0.52
C SER A 78 3.04 8.37 -0.49
N MET A 79 2.06 9.15 -0.03
CA MET A 79 1.46 10.22 -0.83
C MET A 79 2.52 11.21 -1.30
N ILE A 80 3.36 11.72 -0.40
CA ILE A 80 4.43 12.68 -0.75
C ILE A 80 5.40 12.06 -1.74
N ALA A 81 5.97 10.91 -1.42
CA ALA A 81 6.95 10.25 -2.28
C ALA A 81 6.41 10.00 -3.71
N THR A 82 5.13 9.64 -3.83
CA THR A 82 4.50 9.30 -5.11
C THR A 82 4.00 10.54 -5.84
N ILE A 83 3.10 11.31 -5.23
CA ILE A 83 2.38 12.41 -5.89
C ILE A 83 3.29 13.61 -6.14
N GLU A 84 4.16 13.97 -5.20
CA GLU A 84 5.20 14.98 -5.47
C GLU A 84 6.16 14.50 -6.58
N GLY A 85 6.47 13.20 -6.59
CA GLY A 85 7.30 12.57 -7.63
C GLY A 85 6.71 12.71 -9.04
N LEU A 86 5.39 12.66 -9.18
CA LEU A 86 4.67 12.89 -10.45
C LEU A 86 4.68 14.37 -10.89
N GLY A 87 5.16 15.27 -10.03
CA GLY A 87 5.36 16.68 -10.36
C GLY A 87 4.09 17.53 -10.30
N VAL A 88 3.28 17.35 -9.25
CA VAL A 88 2.21 18.30 -8.88
C VAL A 88 2.80 19.61 -8.32
N ASP A 89 2.03 20.68 -8.36
CA ASP A 89 2.44 22.04 -7.97
C ASP A 89 2.12 22.35 -6.49
N ALA A 90 1.16 21.65 -5.90
CA ALA A 90 0.94 21.63 -4.45
C ALA A 90 0.39 20.28 -4.00
N ILE A 91 0.67 19.93 -2.74
CA ILE A 91 0.23 18.67 -2.14
C ILE A 91 -0.34 18.91 -0.75
N GLY A 92 -1.28 18.09 -0.29
CA GLY A 92 -1.66 18.18 1.10
C GLY A 92 -2.88 17.38 1.49
N VAL A 93 -3.69 17.94 2.38
CA VAL A 93 -4.77 17.22 3.03
C VAL A 93 -6.04 18.05 3.15
N ASN A 94 -7.17 17.41 2.92
CA ASN A 94 -8.48 18.01 3.15
C ASN A 94 -9.47 17.01 3.76
N CYS A 95 -10.59 17.53 4.27
CA CYS A 95 -11.71 16.76 4.79
C CYS A 95 -11.35 15.83 5.98
N SER A 96 -12.30 14.96 6.36
CA SER A 96 -12.29 13.99 7.47
C SER A 96 -12.15 14.58 8.88
N LEU A 97 -11.19 15.48 9.10
CA LEU A 97 -10.79 15.94 10.42
C LEU A 97 -10.95 17.46 10.60
N GLY A 98 -11.24 17.85 11.84
CA GLY A 98 -11.17 19.24 12.29
C GLY A 98 -9.72 19.73 12.46
N PRO A 99 -9.51 21.02 12.75
CA PRO A 99 -8.18 21.61 12.74
C PRO A 99 -7.22 20.98 13.75
N LYS A 100 -7.71 20.63 14.94
CA LYS A 100 -6.92 20.03 16.02
C LYS A 100 -6.43 18.62 15.67
N GLN A 101 -7.32 17.76 15.18
CA GLN A 101 -7.02 16.38 14.81
C GLN A 101 -6.09 16.31 13.60
N LEU A 102 -6.14 17.30 12.71
CA LEU A 102 -5.34 17.33 11.49
C LEU A 102 -3.88 17.76 11.71
N LEU A 103 -3.55 18.35 12.87
CA LEU A 103 -2.20 18.85 13.19
C LEU A 103 -1.07 17.83 13.01
N PRO A 104 -1.17 16.57 13.50
CA PRO A 104 -0.10 15.59 13.36
C PRO A 104 0.19 15.27 11.88
N ILE A 105 -0.86 15.18 11.07
CA ILE A 105 -0.76 14.89 9.63
C ILE A 105 -0.10 16.07 8.90
N VAL A 106 -0.54 17.31 9.17
CA VAL A 106 0.04 18.51 8.55
C VAL A 106 1.50 18.66 8.94
N LYS A 107 1.86 18.42 10.21
CA LYS A 107 3.25 18.41 10.68
C LYS A 107 4.09 17.40 9.92
N LYS A 108 3.56 16.21 9.68
CA LYS A 108 4.24 15.17 8.92
C LYS A 108 4.46 15.59 7.47
N ILE A 109 3.40 16.06 6.80
CA ILE A 109 3.45 16.51 5.40
C ILE A 109 4.45 17.67 5.25
N GLY A 110 4.30 18.71 6.05
CA GLY A 110 5.16 19.90 5.97
C GLY A 110 6.61 19.66 6.38
N SER A 111 6.95 18.55 7.03
CA SER A 111 8.34 18.15 7.31
C SER A 111 9.03 17.41 6.15
N LEU A 112 8.26 16.90 5.18
CA LEU A 112 8.78 16.06 4.10
C LEU A 112 8.55 16.67 2.71
N ALA A 113 7.45 17.39 2.51
CA ALA A 113 7.13 18.01 1.24
C ALA A 113 8.20 19.04 0.85
N THR A 114 8.56 19.06 -0.43
CA THR A 114 9.47 20.07 -1.00
C THR A 114 8.76 21.13 -1.84
N ILE A 115 7.45 20.95 -2.04
CA ILE A 115 6.54 21.84 -2.77
C ILE A 115 5.51 22.48 -1.80
N PRO A 116 4.77 23.52 -2.23
CA PRO A 116 3.72 24.14 -1.43
C PRO A 116 2.73 23.12 -0.82
N VAL A 117 2.38 23.33 0.45
CA VAL A 117 1.44 22.48 1.19
C VAL A 117 0.08 23.15 1.29
N ILE A 118 -0.98 22.42 0.90
CA ILE A 118 -2.39 22.83 0.99
C ILE A 118 -3.10 22.13 2.15
N VAL A 119 -3.88 22.88 2.93
CA VAL A 119 -4.67 22.34 4.05
C VAL A 119 -6.09 22.92 4.03
N GLN A 120 -7.08 22.03 4.02
CA GLN A 120 -8.51 22.37 4.06
C GLN A 120 -9.24 21.51 5.11
N ALA A 121 -9.20 21.95 6.36
CA ALA A 121 -9.85 21.25 7.47
C ALA A 121 -11.38 21.40 7.46
N ASN A 122 -12.09 20.46 8.07
CA ASN A 122 -13.51 20.62 8.41
C ASN A 122 -13.68 21.61 9.57
N ALA A 123 -14.87 22.18 9.74
CA ALA A 123 -15.22 22.98 10.92
C ALA A 123 -15.45 22.12 12.19
N GLY A 124 -14.70 21.03 12.35
CA GLY A 124 -14.89 20.04 13.41
C GLY A 124 -15.49 18.73 12.91
N LEU A 125 -15.67 17.79 13.82
CA LEU A 125 -16.43 16.57 13.56
C LEU A 125 -17.93 16.90 13.63
N PRO A 126 -18.76 16.34 12.73
CA PRO A 126 -20.19 16.62 12.73
C PRO A 126 -20.86 15.98 13.96
N ASN A 127 -21.51 16.80 14.78
CA ASN A 127 -22.48 16.36 15.77
C ASN A 127 -23.88 16.46 15.17
N ILE A 128 -24.63 15.37 15.21
CA ILE A 128 -25.99 15.38 14.68
C ILE A 128 -26.95 15.80 15.80
N ILE A 129 -27.48 17.02 15.72
CA ILE A 129 -28.50 17.55 16.63
C ILE A 129 -29.76 17.77 15.80
N ASP A 130 -30.89 17.19 16.21
CA ASP A 130 -32.20 17.28 15.53
C ASP A 130 -32.18 16.86 14.03
N GLY A 131 -31.31 15.93 13.65
CA GLY A 131 -31.19 15.44 12.26
C GLY A 131 -30.40 16.37 11.33
N GLN A 132 -29.77 17.42 11.86
CA GLN A 132 -28.82 18.26 11.13
C GLN A 132 -27.41 18.05 11.67
N ALA A 133 -26.41 17.98 10.78
CA ALA A 133 -25.02 17.99 11.19
C ALA A 133 -24.61 19.41 11.61
N ILE A 134 -24.43 19.61 12.90
CA ILE A 134 -23.87 20.79 13.52
C ILE A 134 -22.37 20.56 13.73
N TYR A 135 -21.59 21.57 13.39
CA TYR A 135 -20.14 21.57 13.52
C TYR A 135 -19.78 22.45 14.72
N ASP A 136 -19.05 21.90 15.68
CA ASP A 136 -18.85 22.54 17.00
C ASP A 136 -17.81 23.67 17.01
N ILE A 137 -17.02 23.84 15.93
CA ILE A 137 -15.88 24.76 15.92
C ILE A 137 -16.31 26.11 15.34
N ASP A 138 -16.06 27.18 16.09
CA ASP A 138 -16.30 28.54 15.63
C ASP A 138 -15.13 29.10 14.78
N GLU A 139 -15.32 30.30 14.21
CA GLU A 139 -14.32 30.90 13.32
C GLU A 139 -12.98 31.22 14.04
N SER A 140 -13.02 31.48 15.34
CA SER A 140 -11.84 31.83 16.13
C SER A 140 -11.01 30.60 16.46
N GLU A 141 -11.66 29.50 16.88
CA GLU A 141 -10.98 28.23 17.11
C GLU A 141 -10.40 27.67 15.79
N PHE A 142 -11.13 27.77 14.69
CA PHE A 142 -10.62 27.37 13.36
C PHE A 142 -9.36 28.16 12.99
N PHE A 143 -9.37 29.48 13.22
CA PHE A 143 -8.22 30.35 12.94
C PHE A 143 -6.98 30.01 13.77
N GLU A 144 -7.14 29.62 15.04
CA GLU A 144 -6.01 29.14 15.85
C GLU A 144 -5.40 27.84 15.29
N GLY A 145 -6.24 26.94 14.75
CA GLY A 145 -5.76 25.77 14.00
C GLY A 145 -4.96 26.16 12.76
N VAL A 146 -5.45 27.15 11.99
CA VAL A 146 -4.76 27.66 10.79
C VAL A 146 -3.37 28.21 11.11
N LYS A 147 -3.21 28.95 12.22
CA LYS A 147 -1.88 29.41 12.67
C LYS A 147 -0.90 28.24 12.80
N LYS A 148 -1.35 27.14 13.41
CA LYS A 148 -0.53 25.93 13.59
C LYS A 148 -0.23 25.22 12.29
N PHE A 149 -1.17 25.17 11.34
CA PHE A 149 -0.88 24.64 10.00
C PHE A 149 0.26 25.39 9.32
N ILE A 150 0.24 26.72 9.39
CA ILE A 150 1.28 27.56 8.79
C ILE A 150 2.62 27.41 9.52
N GLU A 151 2.61 27.30 10.85
CA GLU A 151 3.81 26.96 11.64
C GLU A 151 4.44 25.62 11.19
N TYR A 152 3.60 24.67 10.74
CA TYR A 152 4.00 23.37 10.24
C TYR A 152 4.28 23.31 8.74
N GLY A 153 4.21 24.45 8.03
CA GLY A 153 4.64 24.55 6.63
C GLY A 153 3.51 24.63 5.61
N ALA A 154 2.25 24.70 6.04
CA ALA A 154 1.14 24.99 5.13
C ALA A 154 1.29 26.39 4.51
N SER A 155 1.10 26.47 3.21
CA SER A 155 1.20 27.71 2.41
C SER A 155 -0.11 28.08 1.72
N ILE A 156 -1.02 27.11 1.57
CA ILE A 156 -2.35 27.30 0.99
C ILE A 156 -3.36 26.81 2.03
N ILE A 157 -4.29 27.69 2.42
CA ILE A 157 -5.29 27.41 3.45
C ILE A 157 -6.68 27.59 2.86
N GLY A 158 -7.55 26.63 3.13
CA GLY A 158 -8.99 26.76 2.87
C GLY A 158 -9.81 26.06 3.95
N GLY A 159 -11.09 25.84 3.63
CA GLY A 159 -12.02 25.11 4.47
C GLY A 159 -12.72 24.01 3.67
N CYS A 160 -13.11 22.93 4.35
CA CYS A 160 -13.89 21.84 3.77
C CYS A 160 -15.29 21.79 4.43
N CYS A 161 -15.80 20.62 4.79
CA CYS A 161 -17.16 20.46 5.31
C CYS A 161 -17.38 21.26 6.62
N GLY A 162 -18.55 21.90 6.71
CA GLY A 162 -18.93 22.76 7.84
C GLY A 162 -18.35 24.18 7.80
N THR A 163 -17.39 24.46 6.93
CA THR A 163 -16.87 25.83 6.75
C THR A 163 -17.81 26.68 5.87
N ASN A 164 -17.75 28.00 6.04
CA ASN A 164 -18.55 28.97 5.30
C ASN A 164 -17.77 30.30 5.13
N PRO A 165 -18.29 31.31 4.41
CA PRO A 165 -17.57 32.56 4.17
C PRO A 165 -17.06 33.29 5.42
N LYS A 166 -17.68 33.11 6.60
CA LYS A 166 -17.22 33.74 7.85
C LYS A 166 -15.86 33.21 8.29
N PHE A 167 -15.63 31.90 8.18
CA PHE A 167 -14.35 31.26 8.49
C PHE A 167 -13.23 31.81 7.60
N ILE A 168 -13.48 31.89 6.30
CA ILE A 168 -12.51 32.42 5.33
C ILE A 168 -12.27 33.91 5.56
N ASN A 169 -13.32 34.68 5.85
CA ASN A 169 -13.19 36.11 6.18
C ASN A 169 -12.35 36.32 7.45
N LYS A 170 -12.53 35.50 8.49
CA LYS A 170 -11.70 35.54 9.71
C LYS A 170 -10.22 35.33 9.40
N ILE A 171 -9.89 34.36 8.55
CA ILE A 171 -8.50 34.12 8.11
C ILE A 171 -7.98 35.34 7.33
N SER A 172 -8.76 35.82 6.35
CA SER A 172 -8.40 36.95 5.48
C SER A 172 -8.12 38.25 6.26
N GLN A 173 -8.96 38.57 7.25
CA GLN A 173 -8.78 39.75 8.09
C GLN A 173 -7.54 39.69 8.99
N ASN A 174 -7.01 38.49 9.24
CA ASN A 174 -5.90 38.27 10.16
C ASN A 174 -4.62 37.76 9.46
N LEU A 175 -4.52 37.90 8.13
CA LEU A 175 -3.34 37.47 7.36
C LEU A 175 -2.02 38.06 7.88
N SER A 176 -2.04 39.29 8.40
CA SER A 176 -0.85 39.94 8.98
C SER A 176 -0.28 39.22 10.20
N GLN A 177 -1.08 38.38 10.87
CA GLN A 177 -0.66 37.54 12.00
C GLN A 177 -0.02 36.22 11.54
N LEU A 178 -0.19 35.84 10.27
CA LEU A 178 0.27 34.57 9.73
C LEU A 178 1.66 34.76 9.10
N LYS A 179 2.70 34.23 9.74
CA LYS A 179 4.06 34.23 9.21
C LYS A 179 4.39 32.86 8.62
N ILE A 180 4.59 32.80 7.31
CA ILE A 180 5.02 31.58 6.62
C ILE A 180 6.48 31.30 7.00
N ASN A 181 6.69 30.19 7.72
CA ASN A 181 8.03 29.69 7.99
C ASN A 181 8.44 28.72 6.87
N LYS A 182 9.19 29.21 5.87
CA LYS A 182 9.88 28.32 4.92
C LYS A 182 11.05 27.64 5.61
N LYS A 183 10.81 26.51 6.28
CA LYS A 183 11.90 25.64 6.72
C LYS A 183 12.48 24.95 5.48
N ALA A 184 13.79 25.03 5.30
CA ALA A 184 14.48 24.16 4.36
C ALA A 184 14.42 22.74 4.94
N ASN A 185 13.54 21.91 4.39
CA ASN A 185 13.47 20.50 4.76
C ASN A 185 14.69 19.77 4.17
N GLU A 186 15.26 18.85 4.92
CA GLU A 186 16.27 17.94 4.40
C GLU A 186 15.62 17.04 3.33
N ILE A 187 16.15 17.07 2.11
CA ILE A 187 15.63 16.26 1.01
C ILE A 187 16.05 14.81 1.28
N LYS A 188 15.05 13.94 1.38
CA LYS A 188 15.23 12.51 1.65
C LYS A 188 14.79 11.69 0.45
N SER A 189 15.43 10.53 0.29
CA SER A 189 15.08 9.53 -0.72
C SER A 189 14.15 8.51 -0.11
N PHE A 190 13.01 8.28 -0.77
CA PHE A 190 12.01 7.30 -0.33
C PHE A 190 11.58 6.42 -1.49
N VAL A 191 11.28 5.17 -1.17
CA VAL A 191 10.51 4.25 -2.01
C VAL A 191 9.33 3.75 -1.19
N CYS A 192 8.20 3.49 -1.84
CA CYS A 192 6.99 3.16 -1.10
C CYS A 192 6.01 2.29 -1.90
N SER A 193 5.18 1.59 -1.15
CA SER A 193 3.81 1.21 -1.51
C SER A 193 2.85 2.16 -0.78
N PRO A 194 1.51 2.04 -0.93
CA PRO A 194 0.59 2.90 -0.19
C PRO A 194 0.79 2.79 1.33
N SER A 195 0.85 1.58 1.88
CA SER A 195 0.84 1.34 3.33
C SER A 195 2.22 1.30 3.99
N LYS A 196 3.31 1.29 3.20
CA LYS A 196 4.69 1.21 3.69
C LYS A 196 5.63 2.13 2.89
N CYS A 197 6.36 2.97 3.61
CA CYS A 197 7.33 3.90 3.05
C CYS A 197 8.70 3.66 3.67
N ILE A 198 9.72 3.47 2.83
CA ILE A 198 11.10 3.18 3.23
C ILE A 198 11.99 4.38 2.90
N GLU A 199 12.56 5.00 3.92
CA GLU A 199 13.64 5.98 3.76
C GLU A 199 14.92 5.24 3.42
N ILE A 200 15.55 5.56 2.28
CA ILE A 200 16.76 4.87 1.86
C ILE A 200 17.94 5.27 2.75
N LYS A 201 18.36 4.35 3.63
CA LYS A 201 19.50 4.48 4.56
C LYS A 201 20.43 3.28 4.44
N ALA A 202 21.73 3.51 4.54
CA ALA A 202 22.70 2.42 4.48
C ALA A 202 22.69 1.57 5.77
N PRO A 203 22.66 0.22 5.71
CA PRO A 203 22.28 -0.59 4.55
C PRO A 203 20.75 -0.83 4.48
N THR A 204 20.17 -0.65 3.29
CA THR A 204 18.77 -1.02 2.94
C THR A 204 18.82 -2.28 2.08
N VAL A 205 18.32 -3.41 2.59
CA VAL A 205 18.45 -4.71 1.90
C VAL A 205 17.44 -4.85 0.76
N ILE A 206 17.92 -5.21 -0.43
CA ILE A 206 17.08 -5.56 -1.58
C ILE A 206 17.14 -7.08 -1.84
N GLY A 207 15.98 -7.74 -1.83
CA GLY A 207 15.87 -9.18 -2.13
C GLY A 207 15.99 -9.48 -3.62
N GLU A 208 16.87 -10.40 -3.99
CA GLU A 208 17.22 -10.71 -5.39
C GLU A 208 16.42 -11.86 -6.05
N ARG A 209 15.61 -12.62 -5.29
CA ARG A 209 15.14 -13.94 -5.73
C ARG A 209 13.99 -13.92 -6.74
N LEU A 210 13.29 -12.79 -6.89
CA LEU A 210 12.27 -12.59 -7.94
C LEU A 210 12.94 -12.26 -9.29
N ASN A 211 13.87 -13.12 -9.70
CA ASN A 211 14.59 -13.03 -10.96
C ASN A 211 14.63 -14.43 -11.61
N PRO A 212 14.04 -14.62 -12.80
CA PRO A 212 13.91 -15.93 -13.43
C PRO A 212 15.24 -16.50 -13.93
N THR A 213 16.32 -15.72 -13.98
CA THR A 213 17.64 -16.18 -14.43
C THR A 213 18.12 -17.35 -13.59
N GLY A 214 18.32 -18.52 -14.24
CA GLY A 214 18.73 -19.75 -13.57
C GLY A 214 17.68 -20.42 -12.67
N ARG A 215 16.44 -19.92 -12.57
CA ARG A 215 15.39 -20.43 -11.67
C ARG A 215 14.25 -21.13 -12.40
N VAL A 216 14.35 -22.45 -12.56
CA VAL A 216 13.37 -23.27 -13.31
C VAL A 216 11.93 -23.08 -12.81
N LEU A 217 11.70 -23.09 -11.50
CA LEU A 217 10.35 -22.96 -10.92
C LEU A 217 9.74 -21.57 -11.16
N LEU A 218 10.53 -20.50 -10.99
CA LEU A 218 10.05 -19.13 -11.25
C LEU A 218 9.77 -18.92 -12.73
N LYS A 219 10.58 -19.48 -13.63
CA LYS A 219 10.32 -19.47 -15.07
C LYS A 219 8.99 -20.12 -15.41
N LYS A 220 8.70 -21.27 -14.80
CA LYS A 220 7.43 -21.97 -14.99
C LYS A 220 6.26 -21.14 -14.45
N ALA A 221 6.39 -20.60 -13.23
CA ALA A 221 5.36 -19.77 -12.62
C ALA A 221 4.99 -18.53 -13.46
N LEU A 222 5.99 -17.85 -14.04
CA LEU A 222 5.75 -16.70 -14.93
C LEU A 222 5.05 -17.09 -16.24
N LYS A 223 5.34 -18.28 -16.80
CA LYS A 223 4.70 -18.78 -18.02
C LYS A 223 3.27 -19.27 -17.79
N ASP A 224 3.06 -19.97 -16.68
CA ASP A 224 1.78 -20.62 -16.36
C ASP A 224 0.81 -19.67 -15.64
N GLY A 225 1.25 -18.45 -15.30
CA GLY A 225 0.44 -17.48 -14.54
C GLY A 225 0.23 -17.90 -13.09
N SER A 226 1.12 -18.70 -12.52
CA SER A 226 1.03 -19.19 -11.13
C SER A 226 1.56 -18.13 -10.16
N TYR A 227 0.73 -17.14 -9.84
CA TYR A 227 1.11 -16.00 -9.01
C TYR A 227 1.40 -16.37 -7.55
N ASP A 228 0.75 -17.40 -7.00
CA ASP A 228 0.95 -17.86 -5.62
C ASP A 228 2.42 -18.22 -5.33
N TYR A 229 3.12 -18.87 -6.27
CA TYR A 229 4.56 -19.16 -6.12
C TYR A 229 5.41 -17.88 -6.01
N ILE A 230 5.07 -16.86 -6.82
CA ILE A 230 5.79 -15.58 -6.86
C ILE A 230 5.55 -14.82 -5.55
N ILE A 231 4.31 -14.79 -5.07
CA ILE A 231 3.92 -14.16 -3.81
C ILE A 231 4.61 -14.86 -2.63
N ASN A 232 4.61 -16.19 -2.58
CA ASN A 232 5.31 -16.94 -1.53
C ASN A 232 6.81 -16.67 -1.53
N LEU A 233 7.45 -16.64 -2.70
CA LEU A 233 8.88 -16.30 -2.82
C LEU A 233 9.18 -14.86 -2.40
N ALA A 234 8.25 -13.94 -2.61
CA ALA A 234 8.33 -12.57 -2.13
C ALA A 234 8.22 -12.51 -0.60
N MET A 235 7.25 -13.21 0.00
CA MET A 235 7.09 -13.29 1.46
C MET A 235 8.28 -13.94 2.16
N GLU A 236 8.85 -15.02 1.60
CA GLU A 236 10.08 -15.63 2.12
C GLU A 236 11.20 -14.61 2.27
N GLN A 237 11.39 -13.74 1.28
CA GLN A 237 12.45 -12.74 1.32
C GLN A 237 12.19 -11.65 2.35
N ILE A 238 10.93 -11.20 2.47
CA ILE A 238 10.53 -10.19 3.45
C ILE A 238 10.74 -10.72 4.87
N ASN A 239 10.29 -11.95 5.14
CA ASN A 239 10.45 -12.60 6.44
C ASN A 239 11.93 -12.82 6.81
N SER A 240 12.81 -12.96 5.82
CA SER A 240 14.26 -13.04 6.05
C SER A 240 14.96 -11.68 6.13
N GLY A 241 14.24 -10.57 5.96
CA GLY A 241 14.72 -9.21 6.21
C GLY A 241 14.95 -8.34 4.98
N ALA A 242 14.38 -8.67 3.82
CA ALA A 242 14.35 -7.76 2.69
C ALA A 242 13.42 -6.56 2.95
N GLU A 243 13.94 -5.35 2.72
CA GLU A 243 13.20 -4.09 2.88
C GLU A 243 12.61 -3.61 1.55
N ILE A 244 13.18 -4.06 0.42
CA ILE A 244 12.74 -3.86 -0.96
C ILE A 244 12.88 -5.20 -1.70
N LEU A 245 12.04 -5.47 -2.70
CA LEU A 245 12.16 -6.65 -3.56
C LEU A 245 12.50 -6.26 -5.01
N ASN A 246 13.56 -6.82 -5.56
CA ASN A 246 13.91 -6.65 -6.98
C ASN A 246 13.07 -7.60 -7.84
N VAL A 247 12.22 -7.05 -8.71
CA VAL A 247 11.30 -7.80 -9.58
C VAL A 247 11.79 -7.73 -11.03
N ASN A 248 12.28 -8.85 -11.53
CA ASN A 248 12.66 -9.05 -12.91
C ASN A 248 11.77 -10.13 -13.54
N VAL A 249 11.22 -9.86 -14.72
CA VAL A 249 10.37 -10.82 -15.47
C VAL A 249 11.02 -11.27 -16.77
N GLY A 250 12.32 -10.99 -16.95
CA GLY A 250 13.08 -11.16 -18.17
C GLY A 250 13.20 -12.62 -18.59
N LEU A 251 12.41 -13.01 -19.59
CA LEU A 251 12.41 -14.34 -20.19
C LEU A 251 12.27 -14.23 -21.71
N PRO A 252 13.09 -14.94 -22.51
CA PRO A 252 13.05 -14.84 -23.98
C PRO A 252 11.69 -15.12 -24.62
N ASP A 253 10.86 -15.95 -23.98
CA ASP A 253 9.57 -16.40 -24.52
C ASP A 253 8.37 -15.61 -23.94
N ILE A 254 8.61 -14.51 -23.22
CA ILE A 254 7.55 -13.74 -22.54
C ILE A 254 7.59 -12.28 -23.02
N ASP A 255 6.42 -11.71 -23.24
CA ASP A 255 6.27 -10.27 -23.43
C ASP A 255 6.39 -9.55 -22.08
N GLU A 256 7.61 -9.10 -21.75
CA GLU A 256 7.91 -8.38 -20.52
C GLU A 256 7.02 -7.14 -20.34
N ALA A 257 6.71 -6.43 -21.43
CA ALA A 257 5.89 -5.21 -21.38
C ALA A 257 4.46 -5.47 -20.91
N THR A 258 3.94 -6.67 -21.17
CA THR A 258 2.62 -7.10 -20.73
C THR A 258 2.65 -7.77 -19.35
N ILE A 259 3.70 -8.55 -19.05
CA ILE A 259 3.77 -9.34 -17.81
C ILE A 259 4.24 -8.51 -16.61
N MET A 260 5.21 -7.59 -16.79
CA MET A 260 5.72 -6.74 -15.71
C MET A 260 4.60 -6.05 -14.91
N PRO A 261 3.67 -5.28 -15.53
CA PRO A 261 2.62 -4.61 -14.77
C PRO A 261 1.65 -5.58 -14.09
N LYS A 262 1.40 -6.76 -14.66
CA LYS A 262 0.56 -7.78 -14.03
C LYS A 262 1.21 -8.31 -12.76
N ILE A 263 2.47 -8.73 -12.83
CA ILE A 263 3.21 -9.24 -11.66
C ILE A 263 3.32 -8.18 -10.56
N LEU A 264 3.60 -6.93 -10.90
CA LEU A 264 3.63 -5.85 -9.91
C LEU A 264 2.27 -5.69 -9.21
N LYS A 265 1.15 -5.68 -9.95
CA LYS A 265 -0.19 -5.59 -9.38
C LYS A 265 -0.52 -6.77 -8.46
N GLU A 266 -0.23 -7.99 -8.90
CA GLU A 266 -0.48 -9.21 -8.10
C GLU A 266 0.35 -9.21 -6.81
N ILE A 267 1.63 -8.82 -6.87
CA ILE A 267 2.46 -8.71 -5.67
C ILE A 267 1.91 -7.60 -4.74
N GLN A 268 1.62 -6.41 -5.27
CA GLN A 268 1.15 -5.26 -4.46
C GLN A 268 -0.27 -5.45 -3.90
N ALA A 269 -1.05 -6.41 -4.41
CA ALA A 269 -2.34 -6.77 -3.82
C ALA A 269 -2.18 -7.41 -2.44
N VAL A 270 -1.06 -8.11 -2.22
CA VAL A 270 -0.81 -8.93 -1.01
C VAL A 270 0.25 -8.30 -0.11
N ILE A 271 1.29 -7.77 -0.73
CA ILE A 271 2.55 -7.38 -0.10
C ILE A 271 2.68 -5.86 -0.11
N ASP A 272 2.96 -5.30 1.05
CA ASP A 272 3.20 -3.87 1.23
C ASP A 272 4.67 -3.46 1.00
N THR A 273 5.60 -4.41 0.92
CA THR A 273 7.01 -4.12 0.70
C THR A 273 7.24 -3.47 -0.67
N PRO A 274 7.93 -2.31 -0.75
CA PRO A 274 8.22 -1.66 -2.02
C PRO A 274 9.00 -2.57 -2.98
N LEU A 275 8.72 -2.43 -4.28
CA LEU A 275 9.36 -3.22 -5.33
C LEU A 275 10.32 -2.33 -6.12
N GLN A 276 11.39 -2.91 -6.63
CA GLN A 276 12.28 -2.35 -7.65
C GLN A 276 11.92 -2.99 -8.99
N VAL A 277 11.67 -2.16 -10.01
CA VAL A 277 11.31 -2.62 -11.36
C VAL A 277 12.60 -2.85 -12.15
N ASP A 278 12.88 -4.10 -12.48
CA ASP A 278 14.11 -4.54 -13.14
C ASP A 278 13.81 -5.15 -14.51
N SER A 279 14.23 -4.45 -15.58
CA SER A 279 14.13 -4.95 -16.95
C SER A 279 15.10 -4.20 -17.88
N SER A 280 15.55 -4.88 -18.92
CA SER A 280 16.28 -4.27 -20.04
C SER A 280 15.35 -3.78 -21.15
N ASP A 281 14.06 -4.15 -21.12
CA ASP A 281 13.04 -3.66 -22.04
C ASP A 281 12.45 -2.33 -21.52
N ILE A 282 12.67 -1.27 -22.31
CA ILE A 282 12.21 0.09 -22.01
C ILE A 282 10.68 0.16 -21.89
N LYS A 283 9.94 -0.61 -22.70
CA LYS A 283 8.48 -0.65 -22.62
C LYS A 283 8.01 -1.34 -21.34
N ALA A 284 8.70 -2.39 -20.91
CA ALA A 284 8.41 -3.07 -19.65
C ALA A 284 8.69 -2.17 -18.45
N LEU A 285 9.79 -1.41 -18.48
CA LEU A 285 10.08 -0.39 -17.47
C LEU A 285 8.99 0.67 -17.43
N GLU A 286 8.62 1.27 -18.57
CA GLU A 286 7.58 2.31 -18.61
C GLU A 286 6.21 1.80 -18.15
N ASN A 287 5.79 0.62 -18.62
CA ASN A 287 4.53 0.02 -18.17
C ASN A 287 4.58 -0.30 -16.68
N GLY A 288 5.68 -0.86 -16.19
CA GLY A 288 5.89 -1.11 -14.76
C GLY A 288 5.73 0.17 -13.94
N LEU A 289 6.37 1.27 -14.36
CA LEU A 289 6.27 2.56 -13.69
C LEU A 289 4.86 3.17 -13.76
N ARG A 290 4.16 3.06 -14.89
CA ARG A 290 2.78 3.57 -15.04
C ARG A 290 1.84 2.91 -14.04
N TYR A 291 1.91 1.58 -13.92
CA TYR A 291 0.97 0.82 -13.10
C TYR A 291 1.44 0.54 -11.67
N TYR A 292 2.69 0.83 -11.31
CA TYR A 292 3.17 0.67 -9.93
C TYR A 292 2.43 1.60 -8.96
N ASN A 293 1.87 1.07 -7.88
CA ASN A 293 1.16 1.85 -6.86
C ASN A 293 2.15 2.35 -5.80
N GLY A 294 2.74 3.53 -6.02
CA GLY A 294 3.74 4.13 -5.12
C GLY A 294 4.91 4.76 -5.87
N LYS A 295 6.05 4.93 -5.18
CA LYS A 295 7.36 5.29 -5.76
C LYS A 295 8.34 4.12 -5.73
N THR A 296 8.93 3.81 -6.88
CA THR A 296 9.83 2.65 -7.09
C THR A 296 11.23 3.08 -7.56
N ILE A 297 12.11 2.10 -7.78
CA ILE A 297 13.46 2.22 -8.33
C ILE A 297 13.45 1.58 -9.74
N VAL A 298 13.94 2.31 -10.74
CA VAL A 298 14.20 1.80 -12.09
C VAL A 298 15.58 1.13 -12.13
N ASN A 299 15.60 -0.16 -12.42
CA ASN A 299 16.81 -0.92 -12.72
C ASN A 299 16.79 -1.33 -14.20
N SER A 300 17.48 -0.63 -15.10
CA SER A 300 18.44 0.46 -14.87
C SER A 300 18.63 1.36 -16.09
N VAL A 301 19.36 2.46 -15.91
CA VAL A 301 19.97 3.26 -16.97
C VAL A 301 21.47 3.00 -17.02
N ASN A 302 22.11 3.16 -18.18
CA ASN A 302 23.56 3.07 -18.31
C ASN A 302 24.15 4.29 -19.02
N GLY A 303 25.47 4.33 -19.14
CA GLY A 303 26.23 5.44 -19.72
C GLY A 303 26.09 5.62 -21.24
N LYS A 304 25.45 4.67 -21.95
CA LYS A 304 25.21 4.80 -23.39
C LYS A 304 24.24 5.95 -23.67
N GLU A 305 24.51 6.73 -24.71
CA GLU A 305 23.70 7.91 -25.03
C GLU A 305 22.23 7.56 -25.30
N GLU A 306 21.97 6.45 -26.00
CA GLU A 306 20.61 5.95 -26.26
C GLU A 306 19.86 5.60 -24.96
N SER A 307 20.54 4.98 -23.99
CA SER A 307 19.94 4.60 -22.71
C SER A 307 19.56 5.84 -21.90
N LEU A 308 20.47 6.82 -21.81
CA LEU A 308 20.24 8.07 -21.10
C LEU A 308 19.06 8.86 -21.69
N GLN A 309 18.99 8.97 -23.02
CA GLN A 309 17.94 9.72 -23.71
C GLN A 309 16.55 9.10 -23.56
N LYS A 310 16.46 7.76 -23.48
CA LYS A 310 15.18 7.06 -23.38
C LYS A 310 14.70 6.91 -21.93
N ILE A 311 15.59 6.53 -21.01
CA ILE A 311 15.19 6.11 -19.66
C ILE A 311 15.04 7.29 -18.69
N LEU A 312 15.90 8.32 -18.77
CA LEU A 312 15.83 9.46 -17.84
C LEU A 312 14.51 10.24 -17.95
N PRO A 313 13.96 10.52 -19.15
CA PRO A 313 12.64 11.17 -19.26
C PRO A 313 11.51 10.32 -18.65
N ILE A 314 11.55 9.00 -18.83
CA ILE A 314 10.57 8.06 -18.26
C ILE A 314 10.65 8.10 -16.73
N ALA A 315 11.86 7.97 -16.16
CA ALA A 315 12.06 8.04 -14.72
C ALA A 315 11.61 9.38 -14.12
N LYS A 316 11.88 10.49 -14.82
CA LYS A 316 11.42 11.82 -14.41
C LYS A 316 9.90 11.94 -14.46
N LYS A 317 9.25 11.42 -15.51
CA LYS A 317 7.79 11.46 -15.70
C LYS A 317 7.05 10.78 -14.55
N TYR A 318 7.54 9.63 -14.09
CA TYR A 318 6.89 8.84 -13.04
C TYR A 318 7.48 9.05 -11.63
N GLY A 319 8.47 9.94 -11.47
CA GLY A 319 9.04 10.29 -10.17
C GLY A 319 9.87 9.21 -9.48
N SER A 320 10.36 8.22 -10.23
CA SER A 320 11.09 7.06 -9.68
C SER A 320 12.55 7.37 -9.33
N CYS A 321 13.12 6.62 -8.40
CA CYS A 321 14.57 6.53 -8.25
C CYS A 321 15.19 5.80 -9.45
N ILE A 322 16.49 6.00 -9.70
CA ILE A 322 17.20 5.34 -10.81
C ILE A 322 18.46 4.62 -10.35
N VAL A 323 18.74 3.48 -10.98
CA VAL A 323 20.03 2.80 -10.90
C VAL A 323 20.83 3.11 -12.16
N GLY A 324 21.99 3.73 -12.01
CA GLY A 324 22.96 4.00 -13.06
C GLY A 324 24.08 2.96 -13.08
N LEU A 325 24.12 2.13 -14.13
CA LEU A 325 25.20 1.15 -14.34
C LEU A 325 26.43 1.82 -14.95
N THR A 326 27.61 1.60 -14.38
CA THR A 326 28.87 2.15 -14.89
C THR A 326 29.41 1.39 -16.11
N LEU A 327 28.62 1.34 -17.18
CA LEU A 327 28.99 0.85 -18.50
C LEU A 327 28.56 1.85 -19.57
N ASP A 328 29.26 1.88 -20.70
CA ASP A 328 28.96 2.77 -21.82
C ASP A 328 29.01 2.05 -23.17
N GLU A 329 29.22 2.78 -24.26
CA GLU A 329 29.34 2.25 -25.61
C GLU A 329 30.48 1.23 -25.76
N ASN A 330 31.55 1.37 -24.97
CA ASN A 330 32.72 0.49 -24.98
C ASN A 330 32.59 -0.71 -24.02
N GLY A 331 31.45 -0.82 -23.31
CA GLY A 331 31.20 -1.87 -22.34
C GLY A 331 31.57 -1.45 -20.91
N ILE A 332 32.05 -2.40 -20.12
CA ILE A 332 32.37 -2.19 -18.70
C ILE A 332 33.86 -1.86 -18.59
N PRO A 333 34.24 -0.69 -18.04
CA PRO A 333 35.65 -0.36 -17.86
C PRO A 333 36.34 -1.24 -16.81
N ASN A 334 37.65 -1.43 -16.96
CA ASN A 334 38.43 -2.28 -16.07
C ASN A 334 38.86 -1.56 -14.78
N THR A 335 38.95 -0.23 -14.79
CA THR A 335 39.46 0.55 -13.65
C THR A 335 38.35 1.30 -12.91
N ALA A 336 38.54 1.51 -11.61
CA ALA A 336 37.62 2.29 -10.77
C ALA A 336 37.46 3.73 -11.26
N GLN A 337 38.54 4.33 -11.78
CA GLN A 337 38.52 5.71 -12.25
C GLN A 337 37.68 5.88 -13.52
N GLU A 338 37.76 4.95 -14.47
CA GLU A 338 36.93 5.00 -15.67
C GLU A 338 35.45 4.75 -15.36
N ARG A 339 35.15 3.78 -14.48
CA ARG A 339 33.79 3.55 -13.98
C ARG A 339 33.21 4.79 -13.29
N PHE A 340 34.04 5.49 -12.51
CA PHE A 340 33.66 6.74 -11.85
C PHE A 340 33.32 7.86 -12.85
N GLU A 341 34.06 8.01 -13.96
CA GLU A 341 33.73 9.02 -14.97
C GLU A 341 32.39 8.72 -15.66
N ILE A 342 32.06 7.44 -15.88
CA ILE A 342 30.72 7.04 -16.36
C ILE A 342 29.65 7.38 -15.31
N ALA A 343 29.88 7.06 -14.03
CA ALA A 343 28.95 7.42 -12.96
C ALA A 343 28.68 8.93 -12.92
N LYS A 344 29.74 9.74 -13.05
CA LYS A 344 29.66 11.20 -13.10
C LYS A 344 28.84 11.69 -14.31
N LYS A 345 29.04 11.08 -15.49
CA LYS A 345 28.21 11.35 -16.69
C LYS A 345 26.74 11.08 -16.41
N ILE A 346 26.39 9.91 -15.85
CA ILE A 346 25.01 9.52 -15.55
C ILE A 346 24.38 10.48 -14.54
N VAL A 347 25.06 10.78 -13.43
CA VAL A 347 24.56 11.69 -12.39
C VAL A 347 24.29 13.08 -12.97
N ASN A 348 25.23 13.65 -13.72
CA ASN A 348 25.05 14.97 -14.32
C ASN A 348 23.86 15.02 -15.29
N ARG A 349 23.69 13.97 -16.10
CA ARG A 349 22.58 13.89 -17.05
C ARG A 349 21.22 13.74 -16.36
N ALA A 350 21.15 12.92 -15.31
CA ALA A 350 19.93 12.75 -14.52
C ALA A 350 19.54 14.04 -13.77
N VAL A 351 20.51 14.73 -13.15
CA VAL A 351 20.26 16.02 -12.48
C VAL A 351 19.80 17.08 -13.49
N ASN A 352 20.42 17.16 -14.66
CA ASN A 352 20.00 18.10 -15.72
C ASN A 352 18.58 17.81 -16.25
N GLN A 353 18.12 16.55 -16.19
CA GLN A 353 16.73 16.16 -16.52
C GLN A 353 15.74 16.54 -15.39
N GLY A 354 16.24 16.99 -14.23
CA GLY A 354 15.44 17.34 -13.06
C GLY A 354 15.15 16.16 -12.12
N ILE A 355 15.94 15.09 -12.19
CA ILE A 355 15.92 14.00 -11.20
C ILE A 355 16.76 14.46 -9.99
N ARG A 356 16.19 14.31 -8.79
CA ARG A 356 16.87 14.72 -7.54
C ARG A 356 18.11 13.87 -7.33
N LYS A 357 19.18 14.50 -6.85
CA LYS A 357 20.46 13.82 -6.62
C LYS A 357 20.33 12.67 -5.63
N GLU A 358 19.45 12.82 -4.65
CA GLU A 358 19.17 11.85 -3.59
C GLU A 358 18.52 10.57 -4.10
N ASP A 359 17.83 10.64 -5.26
CA ASP A 359 17.11 9.56 -5.93
C ASP A 359 17.96 8.85 -7.01
N ILE A 360 19.25 9.20 -7.15
CA ILE A 360 20.19 8.58 -8.09
C ILE A 360 21.09 7.59 -7.34
N PHE A 361 21.04 6.32 -7.73
CA PHE A 361 21.86 5.25 -7.16
C PHE A 361 22.82 4.73 -8.22
N ILE A 362 24.09 4.50 -7.89
CA ILE A 362 25.10 4.03 -8.84
C ILE A 362 25.50 2.59 -8.54
N ASP A 363 25.42 1.74 -9.56
CA ASP A 363 25.98 0.39 -9.55
C ASP A 363 27.33 0.40 -10.29
N CYS A 364 28.39 0.16 -9.53
CA CYS A 364 29.78 0.14 -10.03
C CYS A 364 30.16 -1.20 -10.71
N LEU A 365 29.16 -2.08 -10.90
CA LEU A 365 29.21 -3.38 -11.54
C LEU A 365 30.17 -4.36 -10.84
N SER A 366 29.59 -5.39 -10.23
CA SER A 366 30.37 -6.52 -9.70
C SER A 366 30.58 -7.56 -10.81
N LEU A 367 31.83 -7.88 -11.08
CA LEU A 367 32.23 -8.87 -12.09
C LEU A 367 32.67 -10.16 -11.43
N THR A 368 32.52 -11.27 -12.14
CA THR A 368 32.78 -12.60 -11.62
C THR A 368 34.28 -12.85 -11.39
N VAL A 369 34.68 -13.19 -10.15
CA VAL A 369 36.10 -13.41 -9.80
C VAL A 369 36.76 -14.58 -10.51
N SER A 370 35.98 -15.57 -10.96
CA SER A 370 36.52 -16.72 -11.71
C SER A 370 37.10 -16.33 -13.07
N ALA A 371 36.67 -15.19 -13.64
CA ALA A 371 37.13 -14.70 -14.92
C ALA A 371 37.96 -13.41 -14.79
N GLN A 372 37.57 -12.51 -13.89
CA GLN A 372 38.09 -11.14 -13.81
C GLN A 372 38.55 -10.77 -12.39
N GLN A 373 39.33 -11.66 -11.75
CA GLN A 373 39.74 -11.51 -10.36
C GLN A 373 40.42 -10.16 -10.04
N SER A 374 41.25 -9.65 -10.95
CA SER A 374 41.96 -8.37 -10.78
C SER A 374 41.04 -7.16 -10.65
N GLU A 375 39.80 -7.26 -11.15
CA GLU A 375 38.84 -6.16 -11.17
C GLU A 375 37.90 -6.15 -9.95
N ALA A 376 37.92 -7.22 -9.13
CA ALA A 376 37.03 -7.36 -7.97
C ALA A 376 37.14 -6.17 -6.99
N MET A 377 38.36 -5.68 -6.77
CA MET A 377 38.63 -4.52 -5.91
C MET A 377 38.36 -3.19 -6.61
N GLU A 378 38.33 -3.14 -7.93
CA GLU A 378 38.06 -1.91 -8.69
C GLU A 378 36.60 -1.47 -8.49
N THR A 379 35.66 -2.42 -8.42
CA THR A 379 34.26 -2.13 -8.04
C THR A 379 34.19 -1.44 -6.67
N LEU A 380 34.89 -1.97 -5.66
CA LEU A 380 34.87 -1.41 -4.30
C LEU A 380 35.50 -0.01 -4.25
N LYS A 381 36.65 0.18 -4.89
CA LYS A 381 37.29 1.50 -5.02
C LYS A 381 36.35 2.50 -5.68
N CYS A 382 35.63 2.10 -6.72
CA CYS A 382 34.66 2.95 -7.42
C CYS A 382 33.48 3.33 -6.50
N ILE A 383 32.94 2.39 -5.71
CA ILE A 383 31.89 2.68 -4.71
C ILE A 383 32.34 3.80 -3.77
N LYS A 384 33.56 3.70 -3.22
CA LYS A 384 34.13 4.72 -2.34
C LYS A 384 34.28 6.07 -3.05
N MET A 385 34.77 6.08 -4.30
CA MET A 385 34.90 7.32 -5.07
C MET A 385 33.54 7.98 -5.35
N VAL A 386 32.52 7.21 -5.72
CA VAL A 386 31.15 7.70 -5.94
C VAL A 386 30.63 8.33 -4.65
N LYS A 387 30.82 7.67 -3.52
CA LYS A 387 30.40 8.18 -2.21
C LYS A 387 31.08 9.49 -1.83
N GLU A 388 32.41 9.54 -1.89
CA GLU A 388 33.18 10.68 -1.43
C GLU A 388 33.10 11.88 -2.38
N ARG A 389 33.04 11.64 -3.71
CA ARG A 389 33.18 12.70 -4.71
C ARG A 389 31.88 13.10 -5.40
N LEU A 390 30.95 12.16 -5.61
CA LEU A 390 29.63 12.47 -6.17
C LEU A 390 28.60 12.69 -5.08
N GLY A 391 28.72 12.05 -3.91
CA GLY A 391 27.77 12.20 -2.80
C GLY A 391 26.38 11.65 -3.11
N VAL A 392 26.29 10.67 -4.01
CA VAL A 392 25.06 9.91 -4.33
C VAL A 392 25.07 8.57 -3.61
N LYS A 393 23.97 7.80 -3.69
CA LYS A 393 23.93 6.45 -3.11
C LYS A 393 24.49 5.42 -4.08
N THR A 394 24.90 4.28 -3.54
CA THR A 394 25.45 3.14 -4.27
C THR A 394 24.61 1.90 -4.01
N ILE A 395 24.42 1.13 -5.07
CA ILE A 395 23.62 -0.09 -5.11
C ILE A 395 24.45 -1.16 -5.82
N LEU A 396 24.37 -2.42 -5.41
CA LEU A 396 25.22 -3.46 -5.98
C LEU A 396 24.57 -4.84 -5.93
N GLY A 397 24.56 -5.53 -7.07
CA GLY A 397 24.36 -6.98 -7.15
C GLY A 397 25.55 -7.74 -6.56
N VAL A 398 25.50 -8.04 -5.25
CA VAL A 398 26.62 -8.65 -4.52
C VAL A 398 26.90 -10.07 -5.01
N SER A 399 25.84 -10.85 -5.30
CA SER A 399 25.93 -12.26 -5.69
C SER A 399 26.67 -12.50 -7.02
N ASN A 400 26.86 -11.46 -7.83
CA ASN A 400 27.53 -11.55 -9.13
C ASN A 400 29.01 -11.91 -9.00
N ILE A 401 29.66 -11.47 -7.91
CA ILE A 401 31.09 -11.68 -7.65
C ILE A 401 31.49 -13.16 -7.68
N SER A 402 30.59 -14.06 -7.27
CA SER A 402 30.88 -15.47 -7.00
C SER A 402 30.37 -16.44 -8.06
N PHE A 403 29.94 -15.99 -9.24
CA PHE A 403 29.54 -16.94 -10.28
C PHE A 403 30.69 -17.88 -10.69
N GLY A 404 30.39 -19.14 -10.94
CA GLY A 404 31.38 -20.12 -11.40
C GLY A 404 32.43 -20.59 -10.38
N VAL A 405 32.33 -20.21 -9.10
CA VAL A 405 33.25 -20.68 -8.04
C VAL A 405 32.53 -21.53 -6.99
N PRO A 406 33.21 -22.51 -6.35
CA PRO A 406 32.67 -23.25 -5.22
C PRO A 406 32.55 -22.36 -3.97
N ASN A 407 31.72 -22.79 -3.02
CA ASN A 407 31.48 -22.08 -1.75
C ASN A 407 31.18 -20.58 -1.90
N ARG A 408 30.24 -20.25 -2.81
CA ARG A 408 29.82 -18.88 -3.13
C ARG A 408 29.51 -18.03 -1.91
N LYS A 409 28.88 -18.63 -0.89
CA LYS A 409 28.48 -17.98 0.37
C LYS A 409 29.66 -17.27 1.06
N ALA A 410 30.82 -17.93 1.15
CA ALA A 410 32.00 -17.34 1.80
C ALA A 410 32.50 -16.10 1.06
N ILE A 411 32.53 -16.15 -0.28
CA ILE A 411 32.94 -15.00 -1.10
C ILE A 411 31.90 -13.89 -1.02
N ASN A 412 30.61 -14.20 -1.16
CA ASN A 412 29.52 -13.22 -1.08
C ASN A 412 29.55 -12.47 0.26
N ASN A 413 29.67 -13.18 1.39
CA ASN A 413 29.66 -12.57 2.72
C ASN A 413 30.91 -11.70 2.96
N THR A 414 32.09 -12.17 2.53
CA THR A 414 33.34 -11.40 2.62
C THR A 414 33.26 -10.14 1.76
N TYR A 415 32.81 -10.29 0.51
CA TYR A 415 32.67 -9.19 -0.43
C TYR A 415 31.63 -8.17 0.02
N LEU A 416 30.49 -8.61 0.54
CA LEU A 416 29.46 -7.75 1.13
C LEU A 416 30.05 -6.93 2.29
N THR A 417 30.78 -7.56 3.20
CA THR A 417 31.41 -6.88 4.34
C THR A 417 32.33 -5.75 3.86
N LEU A 418 33.16 -6.04 2.85
CA LEU A 418 34.04 -5.03 2.25
C LEU A 418 33.24 -3.94 1.53
N ALA A 419 32.21 -4.30 0.76
CA ALA A 419 31.39 -3.33 0.04
C ALA A 419 30.67 -2.35 0.98
N LEU A 420 30.13 -2.84 2.08
CA LEU A 420 29.52 -2.01 3.13
C LEU A 420 30.54 -1.03 3.74
N GLU A 421 31.77 -1.48 4.01
CA GLU A 421 32.83 -0.60 4.52
C GLU A 421 33.27 0.46 3.50
N TYR A 422 33.27 0.13 2.21
CA TYR A 422 33.56 1.08 1.14
C TYR A 422 32.37 2.02 0.83
N GLY A 423 31.23 1.82 1.49
CA GLY A 423 30.08 2.73 1.45
C GLY A 423 28.92 2.26 0.58
N LEU A 424 28.70 0.96 0.43
CA LEU A 424 27.50 0.41 -0.22
C LEU A 424 26.24 0.72 0.62
N ASP A 425 25.22 1.37 0.04
CA ASP A 425 23.94 1.61 0.75
C ASP A 425 22.88 0.54 0.48
N LEU A 426 22.77 0.06 -0.77
CA LEU A 426 21.71 -0.86 -1.18
C LEU A 426 22.31 -2.17 -1.71
N PRO A 427 22.62 -3.16 -0.86
CA PRO A 427 22.98 -4.49 -1.34
C PRO A 427 21.77 -5.22 -1.92
N ILE A 428 21.87 -5.64 -3.18
CA ILE A 428 20.98 -6.64 -3.78
C ILE A 428 21.57 -8.01 -3.46
N ILE A 429 20.87 -8.76 -2.61
CA ILE A 429 21.33 -10.02 -2.01
C ILE A 429 20.21 -11.04 -1.88
N ASN A 430 20.56 -12.30 -1.62
CA ASN A 430 19.63 -13.33 -1.17
C ASN A 430 19.42 -13.22 0.36
N PRO A 431 18.31 -12.67 0.86
CA PRO A 431 18.09 -12.52 2.30
C PRO A 431 17.89 -13.86 3.01
N ASN A 432 17.51 -14.93 2.29
CA ASN A 432 17.32 -16.26 2.88
C ASN A 432 18.65 -16.99 3.15
N GLU A 433 19.80 -16.36 2.89
CA GLU A 433 21.11 -16.87 3.32
C GLU A 433 21.50 -16.22 4.65
N ASP A 434 21.43 -17.02 5.73
CA ASP A 434 21.64 -16.54 7.11
C ASP A 434 22.96 -15.76 7.26
N GLY A 435 24.06 -16.31 6.74
CA GLY A 435 25.37 -15.66 6.81
C GLY A 435 25.43 -14.29 6.12
N THR A 436 24.60 -14.05 5.11
CA THR A 436 24.54 -12.74 4.45
C THR A 436 23.79 -11.73 5.31
N MET A 437 22.68 -12.15 5.93
CA MET A 437 21.95 -11.30 6.87
C MET A 437 22.70 -11.07 8.19
N GLU A 438 23.50 -12.03 8.65
CA GLU A 438 24.43 -11.87 9.78
C GLU A 438 25.44 -10.76 9.54
N VAL A 439 26.00 -10.67 8.32
CA VAL A 439 26.88 -9.55 7.93
C VAL A 439 26.14 -8.21 8.04
N ILE A 440 24.91 -8.13 7.52
CA ILE A 440 24.09 -6.89 7.59
C ILE A 440 23.80 -6.48 9.03
N ASN A 441 23.34 -7.42 9.87
CA ASN A 441 22.96 -7.10 11.25
C ASN A 441 24.20 -6.73 12.08
N SER A 442 25.31 -7.45 11.90
CA SER A 442 26.58 -7.15 12.57
C SER A 442 27.12 -5.79 12.14
N PHE A 443 27.02 -5.45 10.84
CA PHE A 443 27.42 -4.14 10.35
C PHE A 443 26.57 -3.01 10.97
N LYS A 444 25.24 -3.19 11.07
CA LYS A 444 24.35 -2.21 11.71
C LYS A 444 24.74 -1.98 13.18
N VAL A 445 25.12 -3.01 13.93
CA VAL A 445 25.63 -2.87 15.30
C VAL A 445 26.97 -2.12 15.33
N LEU A 446 27.95 -2.56 14.54
CA LEU A 446 29.31 -1.99 14.55
C LEU A 446 29.36 -0.54 14.10
N LYS A 447 28.46 -0.11 13.21
CA LYS A 447 28.33 1.29 12.77
C LYS A 447 27.40 2.13 13.66
N ASN A 448 26.96 1.60 14.81
CA ASN A 448 26.06 2.28 15.74
C ASN A 448 24.71 2.71 15.11
N ILE A 449 24.24 1.92 14.15
CA ILE A 449 22.92 2.07 13.51
C ILE A 449 21.87 1.36 14.35
N ASP A 450 22.14 0.11 14.75
CA ASP A 450 21.33 -0.65 15.71
C ASP A 450 21.73 -0.26 17.14
N LYS A 451 21.13 0.82 17.64
CA LYS A 451 21.43 1.36 18.97
C LYS A 451 21.10 0.33 20.04
N HIS A 452 22.00 0.18 21.01
CA HIS A 452 21.88 -0.81 22.09
C HIS A 452 21.74 -2.26 21.63
N CYS A 453 22.04 -2.56 20.35
CA CYS A 453 21.90 -3.87 19.76
C CYS A 453 20.47 -4.45 19.85
N GLU A 454 19.43 -3.60 19.91
CA GLU A 454 18.04 -4.04 20.14
C GLU A 454 17.57 -5.06 19.09
N ASN A 455 17.76 -4.74 17.80
CA ASN A 455 17.32 -5.63 16.72
C ASN A 455 18.19 -6.89 16.65
N TYR A 456 19.50 -6.74 16.87
CA TYR A 456 20.43 -7.86 16.89
C TYR A 456 20.08 -8.86 18.01
N ILE A 457 19.91 -8.39 19.25
CA ILE A 457 19.56 -9.23 20.39
C ILE A 457 18.19 -9.90 20.15
N SER A 458 17.19 -9.15 19.69
CA SER A 458 15.86 -9.72 19.39
C SER A 458 15.92 -10.85 18.37
N LYS A 459 16.77 -10.73 17.33
CA LYS A 459 16.87 -11.73 16.26
C LYS A 459 17.66 -12.97 16.67
N TYR A 460 18.76 -12.80 17.41
CA TYR A 460 19.69 -13.90 17.74
C TYR A 460 19.45 -14.54 19.11
N ASN A 461 18.67 -13.93 20.01
CA ASN A 461 18.30 -14.58 21.29
C ASN A 461 17.49 -15.86 21.08
N ASP A 462 16.56 -15.86 20.11
CA ASP A 462 15.72 -17.03 19.83
C ASP A 462 16.52 -18.18 19.18
N ILE A 463 17.60 -17.88 18.46
CA ILE A 463 18.45 -18.88 17.81
C ILE A 463 19.14 -19.77 18.85
N ASN A 464 19.59 -19.21 19.97
CA ASN A 464 20.16 -19.98 21.09
C ASN A 464 19.15 -20.94 21.76
N ILE A 465 17.84 -20.66 21.65
CA ILE A 465 16.76 -21.52 22.18
C ILE A 465 16.37 -22.58 21.14
N ILE A 466 16.39 -22.22 19.85
CA ILE A 466 16.00 -23.10 18.75
C ILE A 466 17.09 -24.11 18.41
N GLU A 467 18.39 -23.77 18.44
CA GLU A 467 19.49 -24.74 18.21
C GLU A 467 19.48 -25.92 19.20
N ASN A 468 18.90 -25.73 20.39
CA ASN A 468 18.68 -26.82 21.35
C ASN A 468 17.46 -27.71 21.01
N LYS A 469 16.56 -27.29 20.12
CA LYS A 469 15.39 -28.04 19.64
C LYS A 469 15.54 -28.59 18.20
N THR A 470 16.28 -27.95 17.30
CA THR A 470 16.38 -28.30 15.87
C THR A 470 17.36 -29.43 15.51
N LYS A 471 17.84 -30.22 16.48
CA LYS A 471 18.49 -31.51 16.15
C LYS A 471 17.53 -32.57 15.59
N ASN A 472 16.21 -32.32 15.62
CA ASN A 472 15.20 -33.17 15.00
C ASN A 472 14.31 -32.35 14.04
N ASN A 473 14.19 -32.85 12.79
CA ASN A 473 13.24 -32.46 11.73
C ASN A 473 13.74 -31.47 10.67
N ASN A 474 14.45 -32.01 9.67
CA ASN A 474 14.52 -31.46 8.33
C ASN A 474 13.45 -32.14 7.46
N GLU A 475 12.24 -31.59 7.45
CA GLU A 475 11.26 -31.81 6.38
C GLU A 475 10.64 -30.47 5.97
N LYS A 476 10.40 -30.30 4.66
CA LYS A 476 9.69 -29.14 4.10
C LYS A 476 8.35 -29.00 4.82
N ARG A 477 8.17 -27.91 5.56
CA ARG A 477 6.90 -27.60 6.22
C ARG A 477 5.87 -27.19 5.16
N GLU A 478 4.86 -28.03 4.92
CA GLU A 478 3.64 -27.61 4.20
C GLU A 478 2.94 -26.52 5.03
N LEU A 479 2.43 -25.48 4.36
CA LEU A 479 1.69 -24.39 5.01
C LEU A 479 0.34 -24.90 5.53
N SER A 480 -0.03 -24.51 6.75
CA SER A 480 -1.36 -24.82 7.29
C SER A 480 -2.44 -23.99 6.56
N LEU A 481 -3.71 -24.43 6.60
CA LEU A 481 -4.81 -23.65 6.04
C LEU A 481 -4.93 -22.26 6.70
N GLU A 482 -4.60 -22.14 7.98
CA GLU A 482 -4.52 -20.85 8.69
C GLU A 482 -3.47 -19.94 8.05
N GLU A 483 -2.25 -20.46 7.82
CA GLU A 483 -1.15 -19.69 7.21
C GLU A 483 -1.48 -19.28 5.77
N ILE A 484 -2.16 -20.14 5.00
CA ILE A 484 -2.62 -19.86 3.64
C ILE A 484 -3.65 -18.72 3.64
N VAL A 485 -4.61 -18.73 4.57
CA VAL A 485 -5.63 -17.68 4.72
C VAL A 485 -5.01 -16.37 5.20
N GLU A 486 -4.10 -16.40 6.18
CA GLU A 486 -3.39 -15.20 6.65
C GLU A 486 -2.55 -14.54 5.53
N ARG A 487 -2.09 -15.32 4.56
CA ARG A 487 -1.31 -14.85 3.41
C ARG A 487 -2.13 -14.50 2.18
N GLY A 488 -3.44 -14.78 2.18
CA GLY A 488 -4.30 -14.48 1.03
C GLY A 488 -4.04 -15.35 -0.22
N LEU A 489 -3.52 -16.56 -0.05
CA LEU A 489 -3.14 -17.47 -1.16
C LEU A 489 -4.35 -18.29 -1.64
N LYS A 490 -4.95 -17.90 -2.75
CA LYS A 490 -6.25 -18.44 -3.19
C LYS A 490 -6.14 -19.83 -3.80
N ASP A 491 -5.11 -20.11 -4.59
CA ASP A 491 -5.01 -21.39 -5.31
C ASP A 491 -4.64 -22.51 -4.33
N GLU A 492 -3.74 -22.21 -3.39
CA GLU A 492 -3.33 -23.13 -2.32
C GLU A 492 -4.45 -23.47 -1.33
N ALA A 493 -5.38 -22.53 -1.10
CA ALA A 493 -6.52 -22.74 -0.20
C ALA A 493 -7.44 -23.87 -0.67
N LYS A 494 -7.66 -24.00 -1.99
CA LYS A 494 -8.49 -25.09 -2.53
C LYS A 494 -7.86 -26.46 -2.24
N GLU A 495 -6.58 -26.64 -2.53
CA GLU A 495 -5.89 -27.92 -2.32
C GLU A 495 -5.80 -28.27 -0.83
N SER A 496 -5.41 -27.32 0.02
CA SER A 496 -5.31 -27.52 1.46
C SER A 496 -6.66 -27.88 2.10
N THR A 497 -7.75 -27.22 1.66
CA THR A 497 -9.11 -27.53 2.12
C THR A 497 -9.54 -28.95 1.70
N LEU A 498 -9.23 -29.37 0.48
CA LEU A 498 -9.52 -30.74 0.02
C LEU A 498 -8.75 -31.80 0.81
N LYS A 499 -7.48 -31.55 1.16
CA LYS A 499 -6.69 -32.44 2.03
C LYS A 499 -7.30 -32.55 3.43
N LEU A 500 -7.70 -31.42 4.03
CA LEU A 500 -8.32 -31.41 5.36
C LEU A 500 -9.67 -32.14 5.39
N LEU A 501 -10.49 -32.00 4.35
CA LEU A 501 -11.78 -32.71 4.22
C LEU A 501 -11.65 -34.24 4.12
N GLN A 502 -10.44 -34.77 3.89
CA GLN A 502 -10.20 -36.22 3.95
C GLN A 502 -10.07 -36.75 5.39
N THR A 503 -9.74 -35.88 6.34
CA THR A 503 -9.39 -36.24 7.72
C THR A 503 -10.29 -35.61 8.77
N HIS A 504 -10.95 -34.50 8.44
CA HIS A 504 -11.83 -33.74 9.32
C HIS A 504 -13.15 -33.40 8.61
N ASP A 505 -14.20 -33.12 9.38
CA ASP A 505 -15.48 -32.70 8.85
C ASP A 505 -15.51 -31.19 8.52
N GLN A 506 -16.59 -30.76 7.87
CA GLN A 506 -16.79 -29.35 7.50
C GLN A 506 -16.81 -28.41 8.71
N ASP A 507 -17.36 -28.88 9.85
CA ASP A 507 -17.62 -28.04 11.01
C ASP A 507 -16.32 -27.75 11.75
N TYR A 508 -15.40 -28.71 11.78
CA TYR A 508 -14.03 -28.50 12.25
C TYR A 508 -13.30 -27.47 11.40
N ILE A 509 -13.27 -27.63 10.07
CA ILE A 509 -12.57 -26.69 9.19
C ILE A 509 -13.17 -25.28 9.31
N LEU A 510 -14.50 -25.17 9.38
CA LEU A 510 -15.18 -23.88 9.51
C LEU A 510 -14.95 -23.22 10.87
N ASN A 511 -15.27 -23.92 11.95
CA ASN A 511 -15.34 -23.33 13.29
C ASN A 511 -14.01 -23.32 14.03
N GLU A 512 -13.11 -24.26 13.76
CA GLU A 512 -11.80 -24.36 14.45
C GLU A 512 -10.65 -23.72 13.66
N ILE A 513 -10.77 -23.59 12.32
CA ILE A 513 -9.70 -23.04 11.47
C ILE A 513 -10.11 -21.71 10.85
N LEU A 514 -11.13 -21.70 9.98
CA LEU A 514 -11.45 -20.53 9.15
C LEU A 514 -11.99 -19.35 9.98
N ILE A 515 -12.96 -19.58 10.87
CA ILE A 515 -13.54 -18.54 11.72
C ILE A 515 -12.48 -17.93 12.68
N PRO A 516 -11.69 -18.72 13.43
CA PRO A 516 -10.65 -18.18 14.31
C PRO A 516 -9.57 -17.40 13.55
N THR A 517 -9.21 -17.87 12.36
CA THR A 517 -8.25 -17.16 11.49
C THR A 517 -8.81 -15.80 11.07
N LEU A 518 -10.10 -15.73 10.68
CA LEU A 518 -10.76 -14.45 10.36
C LEU A 518 -10.86 -13.54 11.57
N ASP A 519 -11.15 -14.06 12.77
CA ASP A 519 -11.17 -13.27 14.01
C ASP A 519 -9.79 -12.64 14.28
N LYS A 520 -8.70 -13.38 14.05
CA LYS A 520 -7.31 -12.89 14.19
C LYS A 520 -6.96 -11.83 13.14
N ILE A 521 -7.38 -12.03 11.89
CA ILE A 521 -7.17 -11.06 10.79
C ILE A 521 -7.98 -9.78 11.05
N GLY A 522 -9.23 -9.91 11.48
CA GLY A 522 -10.07 -8.79 11.88
C GLY A 522 -9.46 -7.99 13.04
N LYS A 523 -8.88 -8.68 14.03
CA LYS A 523 -8.14 -8.01 15.12
C LYS A 523 -6.91 -7.26 14.60
N LYS A 524 -6.10 -7.88 13.72
CA LYS A 524 -4.96 -7.20 13.09
C LYS A 524 -5.41 -5.98 12.27
N TYR A 525 -6.61 -5.98 11.67
CA TYR A 525 -7.18 -4.82 10.99
C TYR A 525 -7.57 -3.70 11.97
N GLU A 526 -8.25 -4.02 13.07
CA GLU A 526 -8.57 -3.05 14.14
C GLU A 526 -7.31 -2.41 14.75
N ASP A 527 -6.27 -3.22 14.94
CA ASP A 527 -4.98 -2.78 15.49
C ASP A 527 -4.15 -1.98 14.46
N GLY A 528 -4.64 -1.80 13.22
CA GLY A 528 -3.96 -1.09 12.15
C GLY A 528 -2.71 -1.80 11.60
N ILE A 529 -2.59 -3.11 11.85
CA ILE A 529 -1.51 -3.99 11.37
C ILE A 529 -1.81 -4.49 9.95
N LEU A 530 -3.05 -4.89 9.70
CA LEU A 530 -3.55 -5.24 8.37
C LEU A 530 -4.47 -4.14 7.84
N PHE A 531 -4.53 -3.99 6.51
CA PHE A 531 -5.40 -3.02 5.86
C PHE A 531 -6.50 -3.69 5.04
N LEU A 532 -7.47 -2.89 4.61
CA LEU A 532 -8.63 -3.36 3.86
C LEU A 532 -8.29 -4.32 2.70
N PRO A 533 -7.28 -4.08 1.84
CA PRO A 533 -6.96 -5.04 0.78
C PRO A 533 -6.53 -6.41 1.30
N GLN A 534 -5.72 -6.47 2.36
CA GLN A 534 -5.30 -7.72 2.98
C GLN A 534 -6.48 -8.44 3.64
N LEU A 535 -7.37 -7.68 4.30
CA LEU A 535 -8.61 -8.22 4.87
C LEU A 535 -9.51 -8.83 3.79
N ILE A 536 -9.75 -8.10 2.69
CA ILE A 536 -10.57 -8.57 1.56
C ILE A 536 -9.91 -9.80 0.92
N GLN A 537 -8.61 -9.79 0.71
CA GLN A 537 -7.91 -10.91 0.09
C GLN A 537 -8.00 -12.18 0.95
N SER A 538 -7.72 -12.08 2.25
CA SER A 538 -7.90 -13.20 3.18
C SER A 538 -9.36 -13.69 3.21
N ALA A 539 -10.32 -12.76 3.19
CA ALA A 539 -11.74 -13.08 3.06
C ALA A 539 -12.06 -13.84 1.76
N GLU A 540 -11.48 -13.46 0.63
CA GLU A 540 -11.62 -14.18 -0.64
C GLU A 540 -10.98 -15.56 -0.60
N THR A 541 -9.82 -15.70 0.07
CA THR A 541 -9.19 -17.01 0.30
C THR A 541 -10.09 -17.92 1.13
N VAL A 542 -10.72 -17.41 2.20
CA VAL A 542 -11.73 -18.15 2.96
C VAL A 542 -12.92 -18.52 2.09
N LYS A 543 -13.41 -17.61 1.25
CA LYS A 543 -14.51 -17.89 0.31
C LYS A 543 -14.16 -19.03 -0.65
N THR A 544 -12.92 -19.11 -1.14
CA THR A 544 -12.44 -20.25 -1.93
C THR A 544 -12.51 -21.56 -1.16
N SER A 545 -12.10 -21.58 0.11
CA SER A 545 -12.25 -22.75 0.98
C SER A 545 -13.71 -23.12 1.21
N LEU A 546 -14.59 -22.15 1.51
CA LEU A 546 -16.03 -22.39 1.69
C LEU A 546 -16.71 -22.93 0.44
N ASN A 547 -16.37 -22.39 -0.74
CA ASN A 547 -16.88 -22.89 -2.01
C ASN A 547 -16.40 -24.32 -2.28
N THR A 548 -15.15 -24.63 -1.92
CA THR A 548 -14.59 -25.99 -2.04
C THR A 548 -15.34 -26.97 -1.13
N ILE A 549 -15.63 -26.58 0.12
CA ILE A 549 -16.46 -27.37 1.05
C ILE A 549 -17.85 -27.62 0.44
N LYS A 550 -18.52 -26.57 -0.09
CA LYS A 550 -19.83 -26.70 -0.76
C LYS A 550 -19.79 -27.61 -2.00
N GLU A 551 -18.74 -27.54 -2.82
CA GLU A 551 -18.56 -28.41 -4.00
C GLU A 551 -18.45 -29.89 -3.60
N VAL A 552 -17.78 -30.20 -2.49
CA VAL A 552 -17.66 -31.57 -1.98
C VAL A 552 -18.99 -32.07 -1.39
N LEU A 553 -19.68 -31.22 -0.62
CA LEU A 553 -20.93 -31.60 0.06
C LEU A 553 -22.13 -31.72 -0.88
N SER A 554 -22.21 -30.87 -1.91
CA SER A 554 -23.21 -31.00 -2.98
C SER A 554 -23.04 -32.30 -3.79
N LYS A 555 -21.82 -32.83 -3.89
CA LYS A 555 -21.56 -34.18 -4.41
C LYS A 555 -21.93 -35.30 -3.44
N GLN A 556 -22.12 -34.98 -2.15
CA GLN A 556 -22.46 -35.92 -1.07
C GLN A 556 -23.92 -35.78 -0.56
N ASN A 557 -24.78 -34.98 -1.21
CA ASN A 557 -26.17 -34.69 -0.80
C ASN A 557 -26.33 -34.17 0.65
N ASN A 558 -25.32 -33.52 1.22
CA ASN A 558 -25.44 -32.85 2.51
C ASN A 558 -25.70 -31.36 2.29
N ASN A 559 -26.89 -30.88 2.66
CA ASN A 559 -27.22 -29.46 2.63
C ASN A 559 -26.46 -28.73 3.76
N VAL A 560 -25.68 -27.71 3.40
CA VAL A 560 -25.09 -26.78 4.37
C VAL A 560 -26.21 -25.95 4.99
N THR A 561 -26.44 -26.10 6.29
CA THR A 561 -27.37 -25.28 7.07
C THR A 561 -26.77 -23.89 7.33
N SER A 562 -27.40 -22.84 6.81
CA SER A 562 -27.03 -21.45 7.07
C SER A 562 -27.22 -21.10 8.56
N LYS A 563 -26.32 -20.29 9.14
CA LYS A 563 -26.44 -19.74 10.51
C LYS A 563 -27.51 -18.64 10.66
N GLY A 564 -28.37 -18.45 9.64
CA GLY A 564 -29.44 -17.46 9.65
C GLY A 564 -29.31 -16.42 8.53
N LYS A 565 -30.41 -15.71 8.28
CA LYS A 565 -30.53 -14.73 7.19
C LYS A 565 -30.44 -13.30 7.74
N ILE A 566 -29.61 -12.48 7.10
CA ILE A 566 -29.36 -11.08 7.47
C ILE A 566 -29.62 -10.19 6.26
N ILE A 567 -30.37 -9.10 6.43
CA ILE A 567 -30.42 -8.04 5.40
C ILE A 567 -29.32 -7.02 5.67
N VAL A 568 -28.64 -6.56 4.62
CA VAL A 568 -27.78 -5.37 4.66
C VAL A 568 -28.20 -4.39 3.57
N ALA A 569 -28.33 -3.11 3.91
CA ALA A 569 -28.76 -2.07 2.99
C ALA A 569 -28.11 -0.72 3.29
N THR A 570 -27.76 0.03 2.24
CA THR A 570 -27.46 1.46 2.37
C THR A 570 -28.77 2.23 2.19
N VAL A 571 -29.07 3.11 3.15
CA VAL A 571 -30.39 3.77 3.26
C VAL A 571 -30.68 4.72 2.09
N LYS A 572 -31.97 5.02 1.87
CA LYS A 572 -32.44 5.95 0.84
C LYS A 572 -31.69 7.28 0.87
N GLY A 573 -31.28 7.74 -0.31
CA GLY A 573 -30.52 8.96 -0.53
C GLY A 573 -29.01 8.77 -0.38
N ASP A 574 -28.53 7.60 0.05
CA ASP A 574 -27.12 7.32 0.23
C ASP A 574 -26.63 6.28 -0.80
N ILE A 575 -25.65 6.67 -1.59
CA ILE A 575 -25.06 5.83 -2.65
C ILE A 575 -23.74 5.18 -2.23
N HIS A 576 -23.29 5.41 -1.00
CA HIS A 576 -22.03 4.90 -0.49
C HIS A 576 -22.25 3.52 0.14
N ASP A 577 -21.68 2.49 -0.48
CA ASP A 577 -21.97 1.10 -0.14
C ASP A 577 -20.73 0.28 0.26
N ILE A 578 -19.56 0.92 0.34
CA ILE A 578 -18.30 0.24 0.66
C ILE A 578 -18.37 -0.42 2.04
N GLY A 579 -18.75 0.33 3.09
CA GLY A 579 -18.87 -0.21 4.44
C GLY A 579 -19.86 -1.38 4.52
N LYS A 580 -21.03 -1.24 3.88
CA LYS A 580 -22.03 -2.31 3.75
C LYS A 580 -21.48 -3.55 3.04
N ASN A 581 -20.72 -3.37 1.96
CA ASN A 581 -20.11 -4.47 1.22
C ASN A 581 -19.05 -5.21 2.06
N ILE A 582 -18.28 -4.51 2.89
CA ILE A 582 -17.35 -5.14 3.82
C ILE A 582 -18.11 -5.96 4.87
N VAL A 583 -19.16 -5.39 5.48
CA VAL A 583 -20.02 -6.10 6.43
C VAL A 583 -20.65 -7.34 5.78
N LYS A 584 -21.15 -7.22 4.55
CA LYS A 584 -21.66 -8.35 3.76
C LYS A 584 -20.62 -9.46 3.62
N ILE A 585 -19.43 -9.13 3.11
CA ILE A 585 -18.36 -10.10 2.88
C ILE A 585 -17.99 -10.79 4.20
N MET A 586 -17.86 -10.02 5.28
CA MET A 586 -17.55 -10.57 6.61
C MET A 586 -18.68 -11.50 7.08
N LEU A 587 -19.95 -11.09 7.05
CA LEU A 587 -21.06 -11.95 7.46
C LEU A 587 -21.18 -13.23 6.62
N GLU A 588 -21.03 -13.13 5.29
CA GLU A 588 -21.02 -14.30 4.40
C GLU A 588 -19.90 -15.28 4.78
N ASN A 589 -18.71 -14.78 5.12
CA ASN A 589 -17.57 -15.59 5.52
C ASN A 589 -17.75 -16.30 6.87
N TYR A 590 -18.57 -15.75 7.77
CA TYR A 590 -18.91 -16.40 9.04
C TYR A 590 -20.07 -17.40 8.91
N GLY A 591 -20.59 -17.62 7.70
CA GLY A 591 -21.60 -18.64 7.39
C GLY A 591 -23.05 -18.14 7.42
N TYR A 592 -23.28 -16.83 7.40
CA TYR A 592 -24.62 -16.23 7.31
C TYR A 592 -25.09 -16.08 5.86
N GLU A 593 -26.40 -16.22 5.61
CA GLU A 593 -27.00 -15.89 4.31
C GLU A 593 -27.31 -14.40 4.28
N VAL A 594 -26.52 -13.61 3.55
CA VAL A 594 -26.70 -12.16 3.47
C VAL A 594 -27.55 -11.77 2.26
N VAL A 595 -28.69 -11.14 2.53
CA VAL A 595 -29.56 -10.51 1.55
C VAL A 595 -29.15 -9.05 1.39
N ASP A 596 -28.34 -8.81 0.37
CA ASP A 596 -27.87 -7.47 0.04
C ASP A 596 -28.89 -6.73 -0.82
N LEU A 597 -29.52 -5.68 -0.26
CA LEU A 597 -30.48 -4.85 -0.98
C LEU A 597 -29.82 -3.74 -1.80
N GLY A 598 -28.50 -3.59 -1.71
CA GLY A 598 -27.74 -2.58 -2.43
C GLY A 598 -27.72 -1.22 -1.75
N LYS A 599 -27.80 -0.17 -2.56
CA LYS A 599 -27.68 1.24 -2.15
C LYS A 599 -28.82 2.09 -2.66
N ASP A 600 -28.99 3.25 -2.03
CA ASP A 600 -30.16 4.11 -2.22
C ASP A 600 -31.47 3.32 -2.09
N VAL A 601 -31.54 2.47 -1.05
CA VAL A 601 -32.64 1.50 -0.92
C VAL A 601 -33.87 2.20 -0.33
N PRO A 602 -35.03 2.18 -1.03
CA PRO A 602 -36.27 2.74 -0.50
C PRO A 602 -36.71 2.01 0.78
N ILE A 603 -37.33 2.76 1.70
CA ILE A 603 -37.78 2.24 3.01
C ILE A 603 -38.74 1.05 2.83
N GLU A 604 -39.63 1.14 1.85
CA GLU A 604 -40.65 0.13 1.56
C GLU A 604 -40.01 -1.20 1.15
N VAL A 605 -38.89 -1.15 0.41
CA VAL A 605 -38.17 -2.35 -0.04
C VAL A 605 -37.54 -3.08 1.14
N VAL A 606 -36.93 -2.34 2.07
CA VAL A 606 -36.33 -2.92 3.28
C VAL A 606 -37.40 -3.65 4.10
N VAL A 607 -38.54 -2.99 4.32
CA VAL A 607 -39.67 -3.55 5.09
C VAL A 607 -40.26 -4.77 4.39
N GLN A 608 -40.53 -4.70 3.09
CA GLN A 608 -41.12 -5.79 2.31
C GLN A 608 -40.22 -7.03 2.30
N GLU A 609 -38.92 -6.86 2.05
CA GLU A 609 -37.99 -7.99 2.00
C GLU A 609 -37.74 -8.58 3.40
N ALA A 610 -37.77 -7.77 4.47
CA ALA A 610 -37.69 -8.25 5.85
C ALA A 610 -38.87 -9.18 6.20
N ILE A 611 -40.10 -8.77 5.85
CA ILE A 611 -41.31 -9.58 6.07
C ILE A 611 -41.29 -10.83 5.20
N LYS A 612 -41.09 -10.67 3.89
CA LYS A 612 -41.16 -11.74 2.90
C LYS A 612 -40.18 -12.89 3.19
N ARG A 613 -39.00 -12.57 3.75
CA ARG A 613 -37.95 -13.55 4.03
C ARG A 613 -37.84 -13.94 5.51
N ASN A 614 -38.73 -13.43 6.37
CA ASN A 614 -38.73 -13.65 7.82
C ASN A 614 -37.35 -13.38 8.45
N ILE A 615 -36.81 -12.18 8.19
CA ILE A 615 -35.48 -11.78 8.62
C ILE A 615 -35.48 -11.39 10.10
N LYS A 616 -34.47 -11.87 10.83
CA LYS A 616 -34.29 -11.62 12.28
C LYS A 616 -33.27 -10.53 12.60
N LEU A 617 -32.39 -10.21 11.66
CA LEU A 617 -31.37 -9.17 11.83
C LEU A 617 -31.22 -8.31 10.56
N ILE A 618 -31.21 -6.99 10.73
CA ILE A 618 -31.04 -6.01 9.65
C ILE A 618 -29.89 -5.07 9.98
N GLY A 619 -28.96 -4.89 9.04
CA GLY A 619 -27.89 -3.90 9.07
C GLY A 619 -28.19 -2.74 8.13
N LEU A 620 -28.23 -1.51 8.65
CA LEU A 620 -28.39 -0.30 7.85
C LEU A 620 -27.09 0.53 7.84
N SER A 621 -26.73 1.05 6.67
CA SER A 621 -25.54 1.89 6.48
C SER A 621 -25.88 3.28 5.96
N ALA A 622 -25.20 4.30 6.47
CA ALA A 622 -25.21 5.67 5.96
C ALA A 622 -23.82 6.32 6.12
N LEU A 623 -23.31 6.93 5.04
CA LEU A 623 -22.05 7.68 5.05
C LEU A 623 -22.30 9.20 5.10
N MET A 624 -23.41 9.69 4.57
CA MET A 624 -23.69 11.13 4.52
C MET A 624 -24.52 11.57 5.74
N THR A 625 -24.18 12.70 6.33
CA THR A 625 -24.97 13.25 7.47
C THR A 625 -26.42 13.52 7.09
N THR A 626 -26.68 13.87 5.83
CA THR A 626 -28.03 14.13 5.30
C THR A 626 -28.91 12.89 5.17
N THR A 627 -28.33 11.69 5.11
CA THR A 627 -29.06 10.42 4.87
C THR A 627 -29.35 9.67 6.16
N VAL A 628 -28.80 10.15 7.28
CA VAL A 628 -29.04 9.59 8.61
C VAL A 628 -30.51 9.71 9.03
N THR A 629 -31.24 10.73 8.54
CA THR A 629 -32.69 10.86 8.75
C THR A 629 -33.46 9.72 8.07
N SER A 630 -33.09 9.35 6.84
CA SER A 630 -33.67 8.19 6.13
C SER A 630 -33.48 6.88 6.92
N MET A 631 -32.35 6.75 7.61
CA MET A 631 -32.08 5.60 8.49
C MET A 631 -33.07 5.53 9.65
N LYS A 632 -33.33 6.67 10.33
CA LYS A 632 -34.34 6.77 11.38
C LYS A 632 -35.73 6.42 10.87
N GLU A 633 -36.11 6.94 9.71
CA GLU A 633 -37.42 6.65 9.08
C GLU A 633 -37.56 5.15 8.74
N THR A 634 -36.49 4.52 8.27
CA THR A 634 -36.46 3.08 7.98
C THR A 634 -36.69 2.25 9.24
N ILE A 635 -35.99 2.57 10.34
CA ILE A 635 -36.16 1.90 11.63
C ILE A 635 -37.61 2.05 12.13
N GLN A 636 -38.15 3.27 12.07
CA GLN A 636 -39.54 3.53 12.49
C GLN A 636 -40.56 2.74 11.66
N ALA A 637 -40.33 2.61 10.35
CA ALA A 637 -41.19 1.81 9.48
C ALA A 637 -41.14 0.31 9.85
N LEU A 638 -39.94 -0.24 10.08
CA LEU A 638 -39.77 -1.63 10.52
C LEU A 638 -40.45 -1.91 11.86
N ARG A 639 -40.41 -0.95 12.80
CA ARG A 639 -41.10 -1.09 14.10
C ARG A 639 -42.62 -1.04 13.99
N LYS A 640 -43.18 -0.26 13.06
CA LYS A 640 -44.64 -0.17 12.86
C LYS A 640 -45.27 -1.48 12.41
N GLU A 641 -44.53 -2.32 11.69
CA GLU A 641 -45.01 -3.62 11.21
C GLU A 641 -45.01 -4.73 12.29
N ASN A 642 -44.60 -4.42 13.53
CA ASN A 642 -44.54 -5.37 14.66
C ASN A 642 -43.77 -6.68 14.36
N ILE A 643 -42.79 -6.62 13.46
CA ILE A 643 -41.89 -7.75 13.19
C ILE A 643 -40.83 -7.87 14.28
N ASP A 644 -40.63 -9.09 14.77
CA ASP A 644 -39.56 -9.43 15.72
C ASP A 644 -38.21 -9.48 15.00
N VAL A 645 -37.64 -8.29 14.79
CA VAL A 645 -36.38 -8.05 14.08
C VAL A 645 -35.45 -7.16 14.89
N LYS A 646 -34.16 -7.51 14.94
CA LYS A 646 -33.11 -6.67 15.53
C LYS A 646 -32.42 -5.84 14.46
N ILE A 647 -32.08 -4.60 14.79
CA ILE A 647 -31.52 -3.64 13.85
C ILE A 647 -30.19 -3.11 14.38
N PHE A 648 -29.14 -3.27 13.60
CA PHE A 648 -27.87 -2.60 13.84
C PHE A 648 -27.60 -1.54 12.77
N VAL A 649 -26.91 -0.47 13.16
CA VAL A 649 -26.59 0.64 12.27
C VAL A 649 -25.09 0.94 12.30
N GLY A 650 -24.55 1.41 11.18
CA GLY A 650 -23.15 1.82 11.09
C GLY A 650 -22.86 2.78 9.93
N GLY A 651 -21.69 3.40 9.95
CA GLY A 651 -21.25 4.34 8.92
C GLY A 651 -20.47 5.53 9.49
N ALA A 652 -19.70 6.21 8.63
CA ALA A 652 -18.65 7.15 9.06
C ALA A 652 -19.15 8.37 9.86
N VAL A 653 -20.43 8.71 9.72
CA VAL A 653 -21.06 9.86 10.37
C VAL A 653 -21.90 9.49 11.60
N LEU A 654 -21.95 8.20 11.96
CA LEU A 654 -22.75 7.70 13.06
C LEU A 654 -21.93 7.59 14.35
N THR A 655 -22.60 7.82 15.48
CA THR A 655 -22.05 7.60 16.82
C THR A 655 -22.97 6.64 17.59
N GLU A 656 -22.44 6.02 18.65
CA GLU A 656 -23.22 5.10 19.48
C GLU A 656 -24.45 5.77 20.12
N GLU A 657 -24.27 7.02 20.58
CA GLU A 657 -25.35 7.82 21.16
C GLU A 657 -26.46 8.07 20.13
N TYR A 658 -26.07 8.41 18.90
CA TYR A 658 -27.03 8.68 17.85
C TYR A 658 -27.79 7.42 17.42
N ALA A 659 -27.11 6.28 17.31
CA ALA A 659 -27.73 4.98 17.01
C ALA A 659 -28.87 4.65 18.00
N LYS A 660 -28.65 4.91 19.30
CA LYS A 660 -29.68 4.76 20.34
C LYS A 660 -30.84 5.74 20.12
N ASN A 661 -30.56 7.00 19.81
CA ASN A 661 -31.58 8.03 19.60
C ASN A 661 -32.52 7.75 18.41
N ILE A 662 -32.03 7.04 17.38
CA ILE A 662 -32.87 6.65 16.23
C ILE A 662 -33.59 5.30 16.42
N GLY A 663 -33.43 4.64 17.56
CA GLY A 663 -34.12 3.40 17.91
C GLY A 663 -33.49 2.13 17.34
N ALA A 664 -32.20 2.18 16.97
CA ALA A 664 -31.45 0.97 16.63
C ALA A 664 -31.20 0.13 17.90
N ASP A 665 -31.17 -1.20 17.77
CA ASP A 665 -30.82 -2.09 18.88
C ASP A 665 -29.31 -2.08 19.15
N TYR A 666 -28.50 -1.91 18.10
CA TYR A 666 -27.04 -1.94 18.17
C TYR A 666 -26.38 -0.88 17.29
N TYR A 667 -25.23 -0.39 17.75
CA TYR A 667 -24.29 0.37 16.94
C TYR A 667 -23.12 -0.54 16.55
N SER A 668 -22.80 -0.55 15.26
CA SER A 668 -21.65 -1.25 14.72
C SER A 668 -20.64 -0.21 14.22
N LYS A 669 -19.54 -0.07 14.97
CA LYS A 669 -18.44 0.85 14.63
C LYS A 669 -17.60 0.36 13.44
N ASP A 670 -17.60 -0.94 13.18
CA ASP A 670 -16.76 -1.62 12.18
C ASP A 670 -17.38 -2.96 11.74
N ALA A 671 -16.82 -3.60 10.72
CA ALA A 671 -17.37 -4.85 10.20
C ALA A 671 -17.31 -6.03 11.19
N LYS A 672 -16.38 -6.02 12.14
CA LYS A 672 -16.25 -7.08 13.14
C LYS A 672 -17.36 -7.00 14.19
N SER A 673 -17.65 -5.81 14.70
CA SER A 673 -18.78 -5.60 15.61
C SER A 673 -20.12 -6.02 14.98
N ALA A 674 -20.29 -5.86 13.66
CA ALA A 674 -21.47 -6.39 12.96
C ALA A 674 -21.56 -7.93 13.04
N VAL A 675 -20.43 -8.62 12.92
CA VAL A 675 -20.36 -10.09 13.07
C VAL A 675 -20.65 -10.50 14.51
N GLU A 676 -20.13 -9.78 15.52
CA GLU A 676 -20.43 -10.05 16.93
C GLU A 676 -21.92 -9.88 17.24
N ILE A 677 -22.54 -8.83 16.70
CA ILE A 677 -23.99 -8.62 16.80
C ILE A 677 -24.75 -9.78 16.16
N ALA A 678 -24.31 -10.26 14.98
CA ALA A 678 -24.91 -11.41 14.33
C ALA A 678 -24.78 -12.70 15.16
N LYS A 679 -23.60 -12.94 15.76
CA LYS A 679 -23.36 -14.07 16.67
C LYS A 679 -24.32 -14.06 17.85
N ILE A 680 -24.66 -12.90 18.42
CA ILE A 680 -25.59 -12.78 19.56
C ILE A 680 -27.04 -13.08 19.19
N ASN A 681 -27.46 -12.72 17.97
CA ASN A 681 -28.88 -12.70 17.60
C ASN A 681 -29.34 -13.88 16.73
N LEU A 682 -28.40 -14.63 16.15
CA LEU A 682 -28.69 -15.70 15.18
C LEU A 682 -27.96 -17.02 15.51
N SER A 683 -27.49 -17.18 16.76
CA SER A 683 -26.74 -18.37 17.22
C SER A 683 -27.54 -19.66 17.10
#